data_AF-A0A858BY57-F1
#
_entry.id   AF-A0A858BY57-F1
#
_cell.length_a   1.000
_cell.length_b   1.000
_cell.length_c   1.000
_cell.angle_alpha   90.00
_cell.angle_beta   90.00
_cell.angle_gamma   90.00
#
_symmetry.space_group_name_H-M   'P 1'
#
loop_
_entity.id
_entity.type
_entity.pdbx_description
1 polymer ?
#
loop_
_entity_poly.entity_id
_entity_poly.type
_entity_poly.pdbx_seq_one_letter_code
_entity_poly.pdbx_strand_id
1 'polypeptide(L)'
;MPKTVTDIYQLFYTRLPGWSLQEIPPLSEAEKEASGTAAFTPQQVSLLVSPQGEQIVAIFSETSVTGTERAKPQIRLFTDRLIAAYKYAKWKKLRFFAFVICKTDPATLKFSAGIYPDDYLVSLESSFDRCPSGRIDIRSMYEALAENQGKAYFRLSAGQHACASVAQASFIRISREGQPIGSEVLQAYLTYFDNRPYVLSSREGKQVVYEPSALFEKAAAADSRYPWNMLVFGAPGTGKSHLLAKKVKELAEKNKEGQVKASRVTFYADYTYQQFVGGYMPVPRGDIQEQLEVTDGTRVFSGNMTGPRITYEFVPGPFGSLLAKSLAAKLSGRPDKYVLIIEEMNRANAAGVFGDLFQLLDRDKGVSNYAITLPDAFAQYLYRAVSEELAGKTTQWPWLSAESFKNLRLPENLYIWGTMNSADQGVFPLDSAFKRRWSFIYKDLNGLAPEEANRAVICLPDCQTSNLVRTERYDWNVLRKAINRLILQAGFDEDRCIGYWFFTKEELADIEVHSNCVVQAFQGDPAAASQLEGLPNPFMDKLLAYLRQDVFRNIPTQFFREECRTLSAIRLAVNHLEVAGHQPVSLQGEVTGLPDSAFVAVPATPREKREEEPEQLEFAVDYSAGGAAGTVAKDGRASAFESASAESKNEAQSTSESVGSSL
;
A
#
# COMPACT_ATOMS: atom_id res chain seq x y z
N MET A 1 -21.91 37.50 23.11
CA MET A 1 -20.56 37.08 22.69
C MET A 1 -19.56 37.49 23.72
N PRO A 2 -18.52 36.68 23.96
CA PRO A 2 -17.51 37.04 24.91
C PRO A 2 -16.80 38.32 24.46
N LYS A 3 -16.85 39.36 25.27
CA LYS A 3 -16.24 40.68 25.00
C LYS A 3 -15.31 41.11 26.13
N THR A 4 -15.33 40.37 27.23
CA THR A 4 -14.51 40.59 28.40
C THR A 4 -13.70 39.35 28.73
N VAL A 5 -12.63 39.53 29.51
CA VAL A 5 -11.87 38.41 30.08
C VAL A 5 -12.77 37.46 30.89
N THR A 6 -13.74 37.99 31.63
CA THR A 6 -14.74 37.20 32.37
C THR A 6 -15.58 36.31 31.46
N ASP A 7 -15.92 36.80 30.27
CA ASP A 7 -16.68 35.98 29.31
C ASP A 7 -15.84 34.87 28.71
N ILE A 8 -14.52 35.07 28.50
CA ILE A 8 -13.63 33.99 28.07
C ILE A 8 -13.49 32.95 29.19
N TYR A 9 -13.40 33.38 30.45
CA TYR A 9 -13.41 32.46 31.58
C TYR A 9 -14.68 31.62 31.62
N GLN A 10 -15.84 32.24 31.44
CA GLN A 10 -17.11 31.52 31.33
C GLN A 10 -17.16 30.63 30.09
N LEU A 11 -16.58 31.04 28.97
CA LEU A 11 -16.46 30.20 27.78
C LEU A 11 -15.68 28.92 28.09
N PHE A 12 -14.49 29.03 28.70
CA PHE A 12 -13.68 27.85 29.04
C PHE A 12 -14.38 26.98 30.10
N TYR A 13 -14.99 27.60 31.11
CA TYR A 13 -15.71 26.88 32.17
C TYR A 13 -16.93 26.12 31.64
N THR A 14 -17.71 26.72 30.74
CA THR A 14 -18.92 26.09 30.18
C THR A 14 -18.63 25.14 29.02
N ARG A 15 -17.51 25.33 28.30
CA ARG A 15 -17.19 24.61 27.06
C ARG A 15 -16.04 23.60 27.19
N LEU A 16 -15.50 23.36 28.37
CA LEU A 16 -14.50 22.30 28.58
C LEU A 16 -14.96 21.39 29.72
N PRO A 17 -15.86 20.42 29.44
CA PRO A 17 -16.40 19.55 30.48
C PRO A 17 -15.27 18.74 31.15
N GLY A 18 -15.26 18.74 32.49
CA GLY A 18 -14.25 18.07 33.31
C GLY A 18 -12.92 18.82 33.43
N TRP A 19 -12.75 19.95 32.75
CA TRP A 19 -11.63 20.85 32.98
C TRP A 19 -11.95 21.79 34.13
N SER A 20 -10.96 22.11 34.96
CA SER A 20 -11.11 23.11 36.02
C SER A 20 -10.16 24.27 35.79
N LEU A 21 -10.60 25.46 36.20
CA LEU A 21 -9.79 26.65 36.14
C LEU A 21 -9.45 27.09 37.56
N GLN A 22 -8.16 27.20 37.83
CA GLN A 22 -7.61 27.50 39.15
C GLN A 22 -6.71 28.73 39.07
N GLU A 23 -6.60 29.47 40.16
CA GLU A 23 -5.58 30.52 40.26
C GLU A 23 -4.20 29.90 40.51
N ILE A 24 -3.15 30.56 40.02
CA ILE A 24 -1.80 30.16 40.39
C ILE A 24 -1.59 30.47 41.87
N PRO A 25 -1.04 29.54 42.67
CA PRO A 25 -0.75 29.81 44.07
C PRO A 25 0.27 30.95 44.24
N PRO A 26 0.22 31.71 45.34
CA PRO A 26 1.19 32.76 45.61
C PRO A 26 2.62 32.21 45.65
N LEU A 27 3.51 32.86 44.89
CA LEU A 27 4.92 32.49 44.82
C LEU A 27 5.70 33.15 45.95
N SER A 28 6.58 32.40 46.58
CA SER A 28 7.59 32.94 47.50
C SER A 28 8.60 33.83 46.76
N GLU A 29 9.30 34.71 47.49
CA GLU A 29 10.32 35.59 46.88
C GLU A 29 11.42 34.79 46.16
N ALA A 30 11.83 33.65 46.72
CA ALA A 30 12.78 32.74 46.08
C ALA A 30 12.23 32.13 44.77
N GLU A 31 10.94 31.82 44.71
CA GLU A 31 10.30 31.32 43.47
C GLU A 31 10.13 32.41 42.42
N LYS A 32 9.83 33.66 42.82
CA LYS A 32 9.78 34.81 41.91
C LYS A 32 11.16 35.11 41.30
N GLU A 33 12.20 35.01 42.10
CA GLU A 33 13.59 35.17 41.67
C GLU A 33 14.01 34.03 40.72
N ALA A 34 13.72 32.77 41.09
CA ALA A 34 14.05 31.59 40.30
C ALA A 34 13.29 31.50 38.96
N SER A 35 12.06 32.00 38.91
CA SER A 35 11.25 32.03 37.68
C SER A 35 11.48 33.29 36.83
N GLY A 36 12.22 34.28 37.35
CA GLY A 36 12.45 35.57 36.67
C GLY A 36 11.17 36.41 36.52
N THR A 37 10.22 36.24 37.44
CA THR A 37 8.88 36.85 37.44
C THR A 37 8.69 37.81 38.61
N ALA A 38 9.64 38.72 38.85
CA ALA A 38 9.59 39.70 39.95
C ALA A 38 8.31 40.59 39.95
N ALA A 39 7.62 40.72 38.81
CA ALA A 39 6.38 41.47 38.64
C ALA A 39 5.09 40.61 38.66
N PHE A 40 5.16 39.33 39.05
CA PHE A 40 4.04 38.39 38.94
C PHE A 40 3.10 38.46 40.14
N THR A 41 1.87 38.92 39.89
CA THR A 41 0.73 38.83 40.83
C THR A 41 -0.15 37.63 40.46
N PRO A 42 -0.27 36.60 41.32
CA PRO A 42 -0.92 35.32 40.99
C PRO A 42 -2.40 35.42 40.59
N GLN A 43 -3.10 36.46 41.04
CA GLN A 43 -4.54 36.72 40.81
C GLN A 43 -4.91 37.05 39.34
N GLN A 44 -3.97 36.95 38.40
CA GLN A 44 -4.14 37.45 37.02
C GLN A 44 -3.78 36.43 35.93
N VAL A 45 -3.41 35.20 36.31
CA VAL A 45 -3.04 34.10 35.39
C VAL A 45 -3.68 32.81 35.90
N SER A 46 -4.27 32.04 35.00
CA SER A 46 -5.02 30.84 35.38
C SER A 46 -4.29 29.56 35.02
N LEU A 47 -4.48 28.54 35.86
CA LEU A 47 -4.17 27.15 35.58
C LEU A 47 -5.43 26.47 35.07
N LEU A 48 -5.38 26.06 33.82
CA LEU A 48 -6.37 25.20 33.21
C LEU A 48 -5.94 23.75 33.45
N VAL A 49 -6.74 22.99 34.20
CA VAL A 49 -6.44 21.61 34.59
C VAL A 49 -7.32 20.66 33.79
N SER A 50 -6.72 19.73 33.04
CA SER A 50 -7.44 18.74 32.24
C SER A 50 -8.12 17.67 33.09
N PRO A 51 -9.10 16.91 32.55
CA PRO A 51 -9.71 15.77 33.25
C PRO A 51 -8.69 14.70 33.68
N GLN A 52 -7.55 14.62 32.99
CA GLN A 52 -6.44 13.71 33.29
C GLN A 52 -5.44 14.30 34.30
N GLY A 53 -5.69 15.49 34.84
CA GLY A 53 -4.87 16.15 35.85
C GLY A 53 -3.68 16.97 35.29
N GLU A 54 -3.61 17.18 33.98
CA GLU A 54 -2.56 18.02 33.39
C GLU A 54 -2.82 19.50 33.67
N GLN A 55 -1.82 20.21 34.20
CA GLN A 55 -1.90 21.65 34.42
C GLN A 55 -1.33 22.43 33.22
N ILE A 56 -2.11 23.40 32.73
CA ILE A 56 -1.76 24.28 31.61
C ILE A 56 -1.86 25.73 32.09
N VAL A 57 -0.85 26.53 31.80
CA VAL A 57 -0.89 27.98 32.09
C VAL A 57 -1.63 28.67 30.94
N ALA A 58 -2.76 29.31 31.25
CA ALA A 58 -3.54 30.08 30.29
C ALA A 58 -3.61 31.54 30.75
N ILE A 59 -3.28 32.46 29.84
CA ILE A 59 -3.50 33.89 30.03
C ILE A 59 -4.56 34.38 29.05
N PHE A 60 -5.50 35.17 29.57
CA PHE A 60 -6.60 35.74 28.82
C PHE A 60 -6.46 37.26 28.77
N SER A 61 -6.54 37.84 27.58
CA SER A 61 -6.41 39.28 27.36
C SER A 61 -7.56 39.79 26.51
N GLU A 62 -8.15 40.90 26.91
CA GLU A 62 -9.05 41.68 26.06
C GLU A 62 -8.27 42.82 25.39
N THR A 63 -8.54 43.07 24.11
CA THR A 63 -7.89 44.13 23.33
C THR A 63 -8.92 44.99 22.61
N SER A 64 -8.63 46.28 22.48
CA SER A 64 -9.33 47.11 21.52
C SER A 64 -8.60 47.09 20.18
N VAL A 65 -9.34 46.85 19.11
CA VAL A 65 -8.85 47.11 17.75
C VAL A 65 -8.77 48.62 17.58
N THR A 66 -7.58 49.13 17.34
CA THR A 66 -7.31 50.58 17.22
C THR A 66 -7.04 50.97 15.77
N GLY A 67 -7.34 52.21 15.40
CA GLY A 67 -7.20 52.69 14.02
C GLY A 67 -8.42 52.41 13.14
N THR A 68 -9.63 52.60 13.68
CA THR A 68 -10.94 52.47 12.99
C THR A 68 -11.05 53.29 11.70
N GLU A 69 -10.23 54.33 11.56
CA GLU A 69 -10.08 55.19 10.38
C GLU A 69 -9.22 54.57 9.25
N ARG A 70 -8.41 53.52 9.54
CA ARG A 70 -7.37 52.97 8.65
C ARG A 70 -7.83 51.70 7.93
N ALA A 71 -7.26 51.44 6.74
CA ALA A 71 -7.61 50.29 5.90
C ALA A 71 -7.27 48.90 6.48
N LYS A 72 -6.37 48.83 7.49
CA LYS A 72 -5.90 47.58 8.11
C LYS A 72 -5.93 47.67 9.64
N PRO A 73 -6.93 47.09 10.33
CA PRO A 73 -7.05 47.15 11.79
C PRO A 73 -5.91 46.43 12.51
N GLN A 74 -5.59 46.85 13.74
CA GLN A 74 -4.50 46.29 14.55
C GLN A 74 -4.96 45.83 15.94
N ILE A 75 -4.43 44.70 16.40
CA ILE A 75 -4.58 44.17 17.76
C ILE A 75 -3.51 44.81 18.65
N ARG A 76 -3.92 45.42 19.76
CA ARG A 76 -2.99 46.02 20.73
C ARG A 76 -2.92 45.20 22.01
N LEU A 77 -1.74 44.72 22.39
CA LEU A 77 -1.54 43.90 23.57
C LEU A 77 -0.52 44.49 24.51
N PHE A 78 -0.83 44.49 25.79
CA PHE A 78 0.12 44.79 26.85
C PHE A 78 0.88 43.53 27.21
N THR A 79 2.20 43.59 27.19
CA THR A 79 3.06 42.39 27.18
C THR A 79 3.53 41.97 28.55
N ASP A 80 3.50 42.85 29.56
CA ASP A 80 4.12 42.59 30.86
C ASP A 80 3.54 41.36 31.56
N ARG A 81 2.20 41.23 31.57
CA ARG A 81 1.51 40.07 32.16
C ARG A 81 1.75 38.79 31.36
N LEU A 82 1.75 38.91 30.05
CA LEU A 82 1.95 37.79 29.13
C LEU A 82 3.36 37.21 29.30
N ILE A 83 4.38 38.07 29.34
CA ILE A 83 5.77 37.67 29.57
C ILE A 83 5.90 36.97 30.93
N ALA A 84 5.25 37.49 31.98
CA ALA A 84 5.30 36.89 33.30
C ALA A 84 4.66 35.48 33.33
N ALA A 85 3.48 35.31 32.72
CA ALA A 85 2.82 34.01 32.59
C ALA A 85 3.64 33.00 31.78
N TYR A 86 4.25 33.45 30.68
CA TYR A 86 5.13 32.63 29.83
C TYR A 86 6.36 32.13 30.61
N LYS A 87 7.01 33.01 31.37
CA LYS A 87 8.16 32.67 32.20
C LYS A 87 7.80 31.67 33.31
N TYR A 88 6.64 31.87 33.95
CA TYR A 88 6.13 30.92 34.95
C TYR A 88 5.91 29.52 34.35
N ALA A 89 5.23 29.45 33.20
CA ALA A 89 5.01 28.19 32.48
C ALA A 89 6.33 27.52 32.08
N LYS A 90 7.32 28.31 31.64
CA LYS A 90 8.67 27.82 31.31
C LYS A 90 9.36 27.21 32.51
N TRP A 91 9.31 27.89 33.65
CA TRP A 91 9.90 27.42 34.91
C TRP A 91 9.26 26.14 35.43
N LYS A 92 7.92 26.06 35.46
CA LYS A 92 7.18 24.85 35.87
C LYS A 92 7.13 23.76 34.79
N LYS A 93 7.72 23.99 33.60
CA LYS A 93 7.68 23.09 32.44
C LYS A 93 6.25 22.73 31.97
N LEU A 94 5.33 23.66 32.11
CA LEU A 94 3.92 23.49 31.73
C LEU A 94 3.67 24.00 30.31
N ARG A 95 2.56 23.57 29.70
CA ARG A 95 2.05 24.16 28.45
C ARG A 95 1.57 25.59 28.72
N PHE A 96 1.73 26.47 27.73
CA PHE A 96 1.36 27.87 27.83
C PHE A 96 0.44 28.28 26.69
N PHE A 97 -0.67 28.95 26.98
CA PHE A 97 -1.53 29.53 25.94
C PHE A 97 -1.86 30.98 26.27
N ALA A 98 -1.68 31.86 25.28
CA ALA A 98 -2.05 33.27 25.37
C ALA A 98 -3.25 33.54 24.48
N PHE A 99 -4.43 33.65 25.10
CA PHE A 99 -5.69 33.88 24.41
C PHE A 99 -6.08 35.35 24.42
N VAL A 100 -6.51 35.86 23.28
CA VAL A 100 -6.82 37.26 23.05
C VAL A 100 -8.20 37.36 22.40
N ILE A 101 -9.04 38.26 22.94
CA ILE A 101 -10.35 38.57 22.36
C ILE A 101 -10.50 40.04 22.02
N CYS A 102 -11.18 40.32 20.91
CA CYS A 102 -11.52 41.68 20.50
C CYS A 102 -12.72 42.19 21.31
N LYS A 103 -12.56 43.33 21.98
CA LYS A 103 -13.62 44.02 22.71
C LYS A 103 -14.31 45.10 21.86
N THR A 104 -13.63 45.60 20.83
CA THR A 104 -14.17 46.63 19.93
C THR A 104 -15.30 46.04 19.10
N ASP A 105 -16.44 46.73 19.06
CA ASP A 105 -17.59 46.30 18.27
C ASP A 105 -17.21 46.23 16.77
N PRO A 106 -17.37 45.07 16.10
CA PRO A 106 -17.10 44.91 14.67
C PRO A 106 -17.80 45.96 13.80
N ALA A 107 -18.99 46.43 14.18
CA ALA A 107 -19.74 47.46 13.45
C ALA A 107 -19.00 48.81 13.40
N THR A 108 -18.08 49.06 14.32
CA THR A 108 -17.27 50.28 14.38
C THR A 108 -15.95 50.18 13.62
N LEU A 109 -15.68 49.02 13.01
CA LEU A 109 -14.42 48.70 12.33
C LEU A 109 -14.64 48.57 10.82
N LYS A 110 -13.75 49.17 10.03
CA LYS A 110 -13.77 49.08 8.56
C LYS A 110 -13.16 47.76 8.08
N PHE A 111 -13.87 46.65 8.24
CA PHE A 111 -13.49 45.38 7.63
C PHE A 111 -14.09 45.21 6.22
N SER A 112 -13.49 44.34 5.42
CA SER A 112 -14.15 43.83 4.21
C SER A 112 -15.39 43.02 4.60
N ALA A 113 -16.40 42.99 3.74
CA ALA A 113 -17.64 42.24 3.99
C ALA A 113 -17.34 40.77 4.32
N GLY A 114 -18.03 40.22 5.33
CA GLY A 114 -17.88 38.83 5.78
C GLY A 114 -16.82 38.59 6.87
N ILE A 115 -16.06 39.60 7.29
CA ILE A 115 -15.10 39.43 8.39
C ILE A 115 -15.80 39.70 9.73
N TYR A 116 -15.87 38.66 10.59
CA TYR A 116 -16.51 38.73 11.90
C TYR A 116 -15.48 38.38 13.00
N PRO A 117 -14.71 39.36 13.51
CA PRO A 117 -13.69 39.12 14.54
C PRO A 117 -14.25 38.53 15.83
N ASP A 118 -15.46 38.92 16.21
CA ASP A 118 -16.14 38.45 17.43
C ASP A 118 -16.46 36.95 17.39
N ASP A 119 -16.41 36.33 16.20
CA ASP A 119 -16.60 34.88 16.05
C ASP A 119 -15.37 34.06 16.42
N TYR A 120 -14.24 34.72 16.71
CA TYR A 120 -12.96 34.06 16.90
C TYR A 120 -12.19 34.54 18.14
N LEU A 121 -11.58 33.58 18.82
CA LEU A 121 -10.54 33.76 19.84
C LEU A 121 -9.16 33.66 19.17
N VAL A 122 -8.26 34.60 19.44
CA VAL A 122 -6.89 34.53 18.97
C VAL A 122 -6.04 33.79 20.00
N SER A 123 -5.19 32.87 19.58
CA SER A 123 -4.15 32.28 20.43
C SER A 123 -2.77 32.64 19.90
N LEU A 124 -1.91 33.21 20.75
CA LEU A 124 -0.55 33.57 20.38
C LEU A 124 0.40 32.43 20.73
N GLU A 125 1.00 31.84 19.70
CA GLU A 125 1.81 30.61 19.77
C GLU A 125 3.30 30.91 19.57
N SER A 126 3.76 32.02 20.16
CA SER A 126 5.10 32.54 19.93
C SER A 126 5.97 32.46 21.18
N SER A 127 7.29 32.47 21.00
CA SER A 127 8.20 32.67 22.12
C SER A 127 8.11 34.12 22.60
N PHE A 128 7.97 34.30 23.92
CA PHE A 128 7.94 35.63 24.54
C PHE A 128 9.25 35.99 25.26
N ASP A 129 10.32 35.23 25.04
CA ASP A 129 11.63 35.48 25.66
C ASP A 129 12.23 36.84 25.26
N ARG A 130 11.98 37.29 24.03
CA ARG A 130 12.48 38.55 23.46
C ARG A 130 11.36 39.55 23.16
N CYS A 131 10.17 39.34 23.74
CA CYS A 131 9.05 40.26 23.57
C CYS A 131 9.34 41.56 24.33
N PRO A 132 9.18 42.75 23.70
CA PRO A 132 9.41 44.01 24.39
C PRO A 132 8.41 44.17 25.56
N SER A 133 8.87 44.73 26.67
CA SER A 133 7.98 45.14 27.77
C SER A 133 7.12 46.35 27.36
N GLY A 134 5.96 46.51 28.00
CA GLY A 134 4.99 47.55 27.67
C GLY A 134 3.92 47.10 26.69
N ARG A 135 4.15 47.18 25.37
CA ARG A 135 3.11 46.85 24.37
C ARG A 135 3.62 46.31 23.04
N ILE A 136 2.79 45.50 22.38
CA ILE A 136 2.92 45.11 20.98
C ILE A 136 1.65 45.46 20.20
N ASP A 137 1.81 45.92 18.97
CA ASP A 137 0.72 46.14 18.02
C ASP A 137 0.87 45.11 16.87
N ILE A 138 -0.17 44.30 16.63
CA ILE A 138 -0.18 43.27 15.59
C ILE A 138 -1.15 43.68 14.48
N ARG A 139 -0.62 44.01 13.29
CA ARG A 139 -1.45 44.50 12.17
C ARG A 139 -1.80 43.40 11.18
N SER A 140 -2.88 43.63 10.42
CA SER A 140 -3.32 42.81 9.27
C SER A 140 -3.76 41.39 9.61
N MET A 141 -3.68 40.95 10.86
CA MET A 141 -3.98 39.59 11.28
C MET A 141 -5.39 39.14 10.86
N TYR A 142 -6.38 40.02 10.99
CA TYR A 142 -7.78 39.73 10.64
C TYR A 142 -8.06 39.64 9.13
N GLU A 143 -7.15 40.09 8.26
CA GLU A 143 -7.33 39.95 6.80
C GLU A 143 -7.43 38.49 6.39
N ALA A 144 -6.70 37.61 7.10
CA ALA A 144 -6.72 36.18 6.84
C ALA A 144 -8.06 35.51 7.17
N LEU A 145 -8.98 36.19 7.88
CA LEU A 145 -10.32 35.64 8.11
C LEU A 145 -11.09 35.45 6.82
N ALA A 146 -10.91 36.32 5.80
CA ALA A 146 -11.66 36.27 4.56
C ALA A 146 -11.53 34.90 3.84
N GLU A 147 -10.33 34.33 3.81
CA GLU A 147 -10.04 33.04 3.16
C GLU A 147 -10.27 31.82 4.08
N ASN A 148 -10.56 32.05 5.37
CA ASN A 148 -10.59 30.99 6.39
C ASN A 148 -11.91 30.94 7.19
N GLN A 149 -12.98 31.56 6.68
CA GLN A 149 -14.32 31.55 7.30
C GLN A 149 -14.98 30.15 7.36
N GLY A 150 -14.39 29.11 6.78
CA GLY A 150 -14.88 27.74 6.90
C GLY A 150 -14.22 26.92 8.02
N LYS A 151 -13.12 27.42 8.60
CA LYS A 151 -12.25 26.61 9.47
C LYS A 151 -12.63 26.78 10.95
N ALA A 152 -12.59 25.66 11.69
CA ALA A 152 -12.79 25.63 13.14
C ALA A 152 -11.64 26.35 13.88
N TYR A 153 -10.42 26.20 13.41
CA TYR A 153 -9.30 27.07 13.73
C TYR A 153 -8.31 27.11 12.56
N PHE A 154 -7.48 28.14 12.46
CA PHE A 154 -6.42 28.23 11.47
C PHE A 154 -5.25 29.07 11.98
N ARG A 155 -4.05 28.75 11.50
CA ARG A 155 -2.80 29.41 11.90
C ARG A 155 -2.37 30.48 10.93
N LEU A 156 -1.69 31.47 11.48
CA LEU A 156 -1.01 32.54 10.78
C LEU A 156 0.48 32.49 11.09
N SER A 157 1.26 32.55 10.02
CA SER A 157 2.70 32.72 10.07
C SER A 157 3.09 34.20 10.14
N ALA A 158 4.33 34.48 10.52
CA ALA A 158 4.89 35.84 10.56
C ALA A 158 4.74 36.66 9.26
N GLY A 159 4.54 36.02 8.10
CA GLY A 159 4.29 36.70 6.82
C GLY A 159 2.85 37.19 6.63
N GLN A 160 1.91 36.72 7.45
CA GLN A 160 0.47 37.00 7.32
C GLN A 160 -0.02 38.07 8.31
N HIS A 161 0.88 38.63 9.12
CA HIS A 161 0.61 39.76 10.00
C HIS A 161 1.87 40.61 10.16
N ALA A 162 1.74 41.89 10.52
CA ALA A 162 2.91 42.74 10.76
C ALA A 162 3.18 42.87 12.26
N CYS A 163 3.99 41.95 12.81
CA CYS A 163 4.54 42.03 14.17
C CYS A 163 5.77 41.12 14.31
N ALA A 164 6.95 41.69 14.56
CA ALA A 164 8.19 40.91 14.67
C ALA A 164 8.26 40.05 15.94
N SER A 165 7.51 40.40 16.99
CA SER A 165 7.48 39.67 18.26
C SER A 165 6.53 38.48 18.27
N VAL A 166 5.74 38.31 17.20
CA VAL A 166 4.85 37.17 17.01
C VAL A 166 5.39 36.39 15.82
N ALA A 167 5.83 35.16 16.07
CA ALA A 167 6.23 34.26 14.99
C ALA A 167 5.02 33.49 14.42
N GLN A 168 4.03 33.25 15.28
CA GLN A 168 2.87 32.43 14.98
C GLN A 168 1.67 32.78 15.89
N ALA A 169 0.48 32.72 15.31
CA ALA A 169 -0.79 32.87 16.01
C ALA A 169 -1.88 32.00 15.37
N SER A 170 -2.94 31.67 16.09
CA SER A 170 -4.13 31.00 15.57
C SER A 170 -5.38 31.84 15.79
N PHE A 171 -6.32 31.73 14.86
CA PHE A 171 -7.72 32.04 15.11
C PHE A 171 -8.47 30.75 15.44
N ILE A 172 -9.19 30.74 16.55
CA ILE A 172 -10.01 29.64 17.03
C ILE A 172 -11.44 30.11 17.01
N ARG A 173 -12.30 29.46 16.24
CA ARG A 173 -13.69 29.85 16.13
C ARG A 173 -14.44 29.48 17.40
N ILE A 174 -15.16 30.45 17.96
CA ILE A 174 -15.95 30.31 19.19
C ILE A 174 -17.45 30.53 18.94
N SER A 175 -17.81 31.17 17.83
CA SER A 175 -19.19 31.33 17.38
C SER A 175 -19.32 31.44 15.86
N ARG A 176 -20.56 31.42 15.37
CA ARG A 176 -20.95 31.72 13.99
C ARG A 176 -22.31 32.42 14.01
N GLU A 177 -22.39 33.59 13.37
CA GLU A 177 -23.66 34.32 13.20
C GLU A 177 -24.39 34.58 14.54
N GLY A 178 -23.65 34.86 15.61
CA GLY A 178 -24.27 35.10 16.91
C GLY A 178 -24.51 33.83 17.74
N GLN A 179 -24.34 32.63 17.17
CA GLN A 179 -24.54 31.35 17.84
C GLN A 179 -23.20 30.72 18.26
N PRO A 180 -23.03 30.30 19.52
CA PRO A 180 -21.80 29.67 19.98
C PRO A 180 -21.61 28.27 19.38
N ILE A 181 -20.39 27.92 18.99
CA ILE A 181 -20.04 26.59 18.46
C ILE A 181 -19.68 25.63 19.60
N GLY A 182 -19.73 24.32 19.37
CA GLY A 182 -19.52 23.29 20.38
C GLY A 182 -18.12 23.29 21.02
N SER A 183 -18.03 22.65 22.18
CA SER A 183 -16.84 22.53 23.05
C SER A 183 -15.64 21.85 22.39
N GLU A 184 -15.90 21.03 21.37
CA GLU A 184 -14.92 20.22 20.66
C GLU A 184 -13.81 21.03 19.99
N VAL A 185 -14.09 22.25 19.53
CA VAL A 185 -13.10 23.07 18.83
C VAL A 185 -12.00 23.53 19.78
N LEU A 186 -12.38 24.03 20.95
CA LEU A 186 -11.45 24.52 21.95
C LEU A 186 -10.71 23.36 22.62
N GLN A 187 -11.41 22.26 22.90
CA GLN A 187 -10.80 21.05 23.43
C GLN A 187 -9.79 20.45 22.43
N ALA A 188 -10.15 20.30 21.16
CA ALA A 188 -9.26 19.79 20.12
C ALA A 188 -8.02 20.67 19.96
N TYR A 189 -8.20 22.00 19.96
CA TYR A 189 -7.09 22.95 19.93
C TYR A 189 -6.15 22.76 21.14
N LEU A 190 -6.69 22.70 22.36
CA LEU A 190 -5.87 22.48 23.55
C LEU A 190 -5.22 21.10 23.60
N THR A 191 -5.82 20.06 23.04
CA THR A 191 -5.22 18.72 22.96
C THR A 191 -4.12 18.65 21.90
N TYR A 192 -4.32 19.29 20.76
CA TYR A 192 -3.46 19.17 19.58
C TYR A 192 -2.18 20.02 19.68
N PHE A 193 -2.22 21.17 20.35
CA PHE A 193 -1.10 22.10 20.40
C PHE A 193 -0.27 21.89 21.67
N ASP A 194 1.04 21.61 21.49
CA ASP A 194 2.01 21.53 22.57
C ASP A 194 2.81 22.83 22.71
N ASN A 195 2.21 23.83 23.33
CA ASN A 195 2.79 25.17 23.46
C ASN A 195 3.70 25.30 24.68
N ARG A 196 4.55 24.31 24.98
CA ARG A 196 5.52 24.44 26.07
C ARG A 196 6.54 25.54 25.73
N PRO A 197 6.76 26.54 26.60
CA PRO A 197 7.67 27.64 26.34
C PRO A 197 9.08 27.23 25.91
N TYR A 198 9.64 26.17 26.48
CA TYR A 198 10.98 25.69 26.10
C TYR A 198 11.02 25.03 24.71
N VAL A 199 9.90 24.49 24.22
CA VAL A 199 9.77 23.99 22.85
C VAL A 199 9.65 25.16 21.87
N LEU A 200 8.87 26.20 22.21
CA LEU A 200 8.75 27.41 21.39
C LEU A 200 10.05 28.21 21.33
N SER A 201 10.73 28.39 22.47
CA SER A 201 12.02 29.09 22.55
C SER A 201 13.12 28.44 21.72
N SER A 202 13.13 27.11 21.62
CA SER A 202 14.14 26.37 20.83
C SER A 202 13.86 26.39 19.33
N ARG A 203 12.65 26.76 18.90
CA ARG A 203 12.20 26.77 17.50
C ARG A 203 11.96 28.19 16.96
N GLU A 204 12.63 29.22 17.52
CA GLU A 204 12.42 30.64 17.18
C GLU A 204 10.96 31.10 17.25
N GLY A 205 10.16 30.50 18.14
CA GLY A 205 8.73 30.80 18.29
C GLY A 205 7.83 30.16 17.23
N LYS A 206 8.35 29.31 16.34
CA LYS A 206 7.55 28.55 15.37
C LYS A 206 7.20 27.19 15.95
N GLN A 207 5.92 26.84 15.92
CA GLN A 207 5.48 25.49 16.18
C GLN A 207 5.24 24.83 14.82
N VAL A 208 6.11 23.89 14.42
CA VAL A 208 5.79 22.98 13.32
C VAL A 208 4.63 22.12 13.78
N VAL A 209 3.44 22.43 13.29
CA VAL A 209 2.46 21.40 13.07
C VAL A 209 2.57 20.97 11.63
N TYR A 210 2.68 19.65 11.49
CA TYR A 210 2.76 18.99 10.21
C TYR A 210 1.49 19.30 9.43
N GLU A 211 1.65 20.04 8.35
CA GLU A 211 0.76 19.95 7.22
C GLU A 211 0.98 18.53 6.65
N PRO A 212 -0.05 17.67 6.50
CA PRO A 212 0.10 16.31 5.96
C PRO A 212 0.73 16.27 4.55
N SER A 213 0.94 17.43 3.94
CA SER A 213 1.65 17.63 2.68
C SER A 213 3.03 16.97 2.67
N ALA A 214 3.82 17.00 3.76
CA ALA A 214 5.18 16.44 3.74
C ALA A 214 5.26 14.89 3.71
N LEU A 215 4.20 14.16 4.09
CA LEU A 215 4.12 12.70 3.81
C LEU A 215 4.05 12.40 2.30
N PHE A 216 3.57 13.37 1.53
CA PHE A 216 3.20 13.22 0.13
C PHE A 216 3.75 14.34 -0.75
N GLU A 217 4.78 15.04 -0.27
CA GLU A 217 5.51 16.00 -1.08
C GLU A 217 6.09 15.25 -2.27
N LYS A 218 5.84 15.79 -3.47
CA LYS A 218 6.33 15.21 -4.71
C LYS A 218 7.86 15.31 -4.67
N ALA A 219 8.54 14.17 -4.64
CA ALA A 219 9.99 14.15 -4.78
C ALA A 219 10.41 14.91 -6.05
N ALA A 220 11.50 15.67 -5.97
CA ALA A 220 12.10 16.32 -7.11
C ALA A 220 12.63 15.24 -8.08
N ALA A 221 11.84 14.96 -9.12
CA ALA A 221 12.12 14.01 -10.19
C ALA A 221 12.33 12.56 -9.73
N ALA A 222 11.23 11.81 -9.56
CA ALA A 222 11.30 10.36 -9.57
C ALA A 222 11.58 9.89 -11.01
N ASP A 223 12.86 9.68 -11.35
CA ASP A 223 13.28 9.01 -12.58
C ASP A 223 12.96 7.51 -12.48
N SER A 224 11.67 7.19 -12.57
CA SER A 224 11.21 5.82 -12.70
C SER A 224 10.94 5.55 -14.17
N ARG A 225 11.85 4.83 -14.83
CA ARG A 225 11.58 4.22 -16.15
C ARG A 225 10.47 3.16 -16.09
N TYR A 226 10.01 2.78 -14.89
CA TYR A 226 8.94 1.82 -14.69
C TYR A 226 7.64 2.52 -14.29
N PRO A 227 6.49 2.09 -14.83
CA PRO A 227 5.21 2.63 -14.40
C PRO A 227 4.90 2.18 -12.96
N TRP A 228 4.39 3.12 -12.16
CA TRP A 228 3.96 2.84 -10.79
C TRP A 228 2.78 1.88 -10.72
N ASN A 229 1.87 1.98 -11.69
CA ASN A 229 0.79 1.02 -11.86
C ASN A 229 0.97 0.34 -13.22
N MET A 230 1.25 -0.97 -13.20
CA MET A 230 1.57 -1.74 -14.40
C MET A 230 0.65 -2.94 -14.50
N LEU A 231 0.04 -3.14 -15.66
CA LEU A 231 -0.73 -4.36 -15.92
C LEU A 231 -0.15 -5.09 -17.13
N VAL A 232 0.34 -6.30 -16.91
CA VAL A 232 0.81 -7.18 -17.96
C VAL A 232 -0.34 -8.08 -18.40
N PHE A 233 -0.66 -8.06 -19.68
CA PHE A 233 -1.75 -8.85 -20.24
C PHE A 233 -1.30 -9.58 -21.51
N GLY A 234 -2.10 -10.55 -21.92
CA GLY A 234 -1.86 -11.39 -23.08
C GLY A 234 -2.25 -12.83 -22.81
N ALA A 235 -2.09 -13.66 -23.82
CA ALA A 235 -2.52 -15.05 -23.82
C ALA A 235 -1.92 -15.90 -22.66
N PRO A 236 -2.57 -17.01 -22.28
CA PRO A 236 -2.01 -17.95 -21.30
C PRO A 236 -0.68 -18.54 -21.78
N GLY A 237 0.25 -18.78 -20.85
CA GLY A 237 1.57 -19.35 -21.18
C GLY A 237 2.54 -18.39 -21.86
N THR A 238 2.27 -17.08 -21.90
CA THR A 238 3.19 -16.08 -22.50
C THR A 238 4.29 -15.60 -21.54
N GLY A 239 4.26 -16.02 -20.27
CA GLY A 239 5.28 -15.68 -19.27
C GLY A 239 5.06 -14.34 -18.55
N LYS A 240 3.80 -13.92 -18.37
CA LYS A 240 3.44 -12.65 -17.70
C LYS A 240 3.99 -12.53 -16.28
N SER A 241 3.76 -13.55 -15.44
CA SER A 241 4.23 -13.55 -14.04
C SER A 241 5.76 -13.61 -13.97
N HIS A 242 6.42 -14.29 -14.91
CA HIS A 242 7.88 -14.31 -15.05
C HIS A 242 8.42 -12.92 -15.44
N LEU A 243 7.76 -12.21 -16.36
CA LEU A 243 8.11 -10.83 -16.72
C LEU A 243 8.06 -9.91 -15.50
N LEU A 244 7.01 -9.98 -14.68
CA LEU A 244 6.91 -9.17 -13.46
C LEU A 244 8.04 -9.49 -12.47
N ALA A 245 8.34 -10.78 -12.25
CA ALA A 245 9.45 -11.18 -11.39
C ALA A 245 10.80 -10.63 -11.90
N LYS A 246 11.05 -10.72 -13.21
CA LYS A 246 12.24 -10.11 -13.85
C LYS A 246 12.28 -8.59 -13.63
N LYS A 247 11.16 -7.89 -13.80
CA LYS A 247 11.08 -6.44 -13.59
C LYS A 247 11.35 -6.04 -12.14
N VAL A 248 10.92 -6.84 -11.17
CA VAL A 248 11.25 -6.62 -9.75
C VAL A 248 12.74 -6.77 -9.51
N LYS A 249 13.37 -7.80 -10.10
CA LYS A 249 14.81 -8.01 -10.02
C LYS A 249 15.60 -6.85 -10.65
N GLU A 250 15.21 -6.42 -11.85
CA GLU A 250 15.81 -5.24 -12.52
C GLU A 250 15.66 -3.96 -11.68
N LEU A 251 14.49 -3.77 -11.03
CA LEU A 251 14.26 -2.65 -10.13
C LEU A 251 15.19 -2.72 -8.91
N ALA A 252 15.40 -3.91 -8.35
CA ALA A 252 16.32 -4.15 -7.23
C ALA A 252 17.78 -3.86 -7.60
N GLU A 253 18.24 -4.34 -8.75
CA GLU A 253 19.60 -4.11 -9.26
C GLU A 253 19.88 -2.61 -9.48
N LYS A 254 18.86 -1.84 -9.88
CA LYS A 254 18.98 -0.39 -10.09
C LYS A 254 18.90 0.42 -8.80
N ASN A 255 18.19 -0.07 -7.78
CA ASN A 255 17.99 0.64 -6.51
C ASN A 255 19.19 0.44 -5.56
N LYS A 256 20.39 0.86 -5.96
CA LYS A 256 21.64 0.57 -5.23
C LYS A 256 21.67 1.08 -3.78
N GLU A 257 20.89 2.11 -3.47
CA GLU A 257 20.89 2.78 -2.16
C GLU A 257 19.89 2.17 -1.16
N GLY A 258 18.98 1.29 -1.60
CA GLY A 258 17.92 0.74 -0.75
C GLY A 258 17.41 -0.62 -1.20
N GLN A 259 16.54 -1.24 -0.42
CA GLN A 259 15.99 -2.56 -0.75
C GLN A 259 14.74 -2.47 -1.62
N VAL A 260 14.48 -3.51 -2.42
CA VAL A 260 13.18 -3.69 -3.09
C VAL A 260 12.46 -4.85 -2.42
N LYS A 261 11.27 -4.58 -1.89
CA LYS A 261 10.44 -5.55 -1.19
C LYS A 261 9.17 -5.82 -1.98
N ALA A 262 9.00 -7.05 -2.44
CA ALA A 262 7.82 -7.45 -3.19
C ALA A 262 6.89 -8.32 -2.35
N SER A 263 5.58 -8.15 -2.51
CA SER A 263 4.53 -9.02 -1.99
C SER A 263 3.60 -9.41 -3.13
N ARG A 264 3.16 -10.66 -3.17
CA ARG A 264 2.28 -11.18 -4.23
C ARG A 264 0.95 -11.62 -3.65
N VAL A 265 -0.13 -11.32 -4.35
CA VAL A 265 -1.50 -11.71 -4.06
C VAL A 265 -2.18 -12.16 -5.35
N THR A 266 -3.12 -13.10 -5.27
CA THR A 266 -3.92 -13.57 -6.41
C THR A 266 -5.38 -13.25 -6.18
N PHE A 267 -6.01 -12.60 -7.15
CA PHE A 267 -7.45 -12.32 -7.09
C PHE A 267 -8.25 -13.55 -7.54
N TYR A 268 -9.34 -13.81 -6.83
CA TYR A 268 -10.33 -14.84 -7.14
C TYR A 268 -11.74 -14.23 -7.04
N ALA A 269 -12.76 -14.95 -7.53
CA ALA A 269 -14.11 -14.40 -7.74
C ALA A 269 -14.68 -13.64 -6.53
N ASP A 270 -14.54 -14.22 -5.34
CA ASP A 270 -15.06 -13.65 -4.08
C ASP A 270 -14.01 -12.86 -3.28
N TYR A 271 -12.90 -12.45 -3.92
CA TYR A 271 -11.88 -11.64 -3.24
C TYR A 271 -12.47 -10.26 -2.91
N THR A 272 -12.29 -9.81 -1.66
CA THR A 272 -12.97 -8.61 -1.13
C THR A 272 -12.01 -7.50 -0.71
N TYR A 273 -12.56 -6.30 -0.53
CA TYR A 273 -11.83 -5.16 0.06
C TYR A 273 -11.20 -5.49 1.42
N GLN A 274 -11.90 -6.24 2.28
CA GLN A 274 -11.39 -6.60 3.61
C GLN A 274 -10.16 -7.51 3.53
N GLN A 275 -10.08 -8.39 2.53
CA GLN A 275 -8.93 -9.26 2.32
C GLN A 275 -7.76 -8.51 1.68
N PHE A 276 -8.04 -7.52 0.82
CA PHE A 276 -7.01 -6.75 0.15
C PHE A 276 -6.39 -5.67 1.05
N VAL A 277 -7.24 -4.86 1.68
CA VAL A 277 -6.84 -3.69 2.48
C VAL A 277 -6.76 -4.04 3.95
N GLY A 278 -7.77 -4.73 4.46
CA GLY A 278 -7.91 -5.09 5.86
C GLY A 278 -9.33 -4.86 6.38
N GLY A 279 -9.66 -5.49 7.49
CA GLY A 279 -10.95 -5.38 8.15
C GLY A 279 -10.89 -5.82 9.61
N TYR A 280 -11.95 -5.56 10.36
CA TYR A 280 -12.06 -6.10 11.72
C TYR A 280 -12.32 -7.61 11.66
N MET A 281 -11.46 -8.37 12.32
CA MET A 281 -11.55 -9.82 12.43
C MET A 281 -11.51 -10.24 13.90
N PRO A 282 -12.16 -11.36 14.26
CA PRO A 282 -11.99 -11.97 15.57
C PRO A 282 -10.57 -12.52 15.72
N VAL A 283 -9.84 -12.03 16.71
CA VAL A 283 -8.47 -12.44 17.05
C VAL A 283 -8.45 -12.99 18.49
N PRO A 284 -7.99 -14.24 18.71
CA PRO A 284 -7.85 -14.80 20.04
C PRO A 284 -6.71 -14.12 20.82
N ARG A 285 -6.97 -13.70 22.05
CA ARG A 285 -6.04 -12.97 22.93
C ARG A 285 -5.99 -13.58 24.33
N GLY A 286 -5.04 -14.50 24.53
CA GLY A 286 -4.85 -15.19 25.81
C GLY A 286 -6.05 -16.05 26.20
N ASP A 287 -5.90 -16.85 27.23
CA ASP A 287 -6.97 -17.71 27.72
C ASP A 287 -7.73 -17.02 28.85
N ILE A 288 -9.05 -17.10 28.82
CA ILE A 288 -9.93 -16.79 29.94
C ILE A 288 -10.30 -18.09 30.65
N GLN A 289 -10.28 -18.03 31.98
CA GLN A 289 -10.89 -19.05 32.83
C GLN A 289 -12.22 -18.51 33.31
N GLU A 290 -13.31 -19.15 32.89
CA GLU A 290 -14.64 -18.86 33.40
C GLU A 290 -15.19 -20.07 34.14
N GLN A 291 -15.76 -19.82 35.31
CA GLN A 291 -16.47 -20.82 36.07
C GLN A 291 -17.93 -20.83 35.60
N LEU A 292 -18.36 -21.94 35.01
CA LEU A 292 -19.71 -22.09 34.51
C LEU A 292 -20.50 -23.01 35.42
N GLU A 293 -21.73 -22.62 35.71
CA GLU A 293 -22.71 -23.44 36.40
C GLU A 293 -23.86 -23.76 35.46
N VAL A 294 -24.01 -25.03 35.10
CA VAL A 294 -25.11 -25.52 34.26
C VAL A 294 -26.10 -26.24 35.16
N THR A 295 -27.36 -25.83 35.14
CA THR A 295 -28.43 -26.45 35.93
C THR A 295 -29.34 -27.29 35.04
N ASP A 296 -29.42 -28.60 35.28
CA ASP A 296 -30.40 -29.48 34.62
C ASP A 296 -31.65 -29.65 35.49
N GLY A 297 -32.33 -28.52 35.77
CA GLY A 297 -33.59 -28.42 36.52
C GLY A 297 -33.59 -28.86 38.00
N THR A 298 -32.68 -29.74 38.42
CA THR A 298 -32.61 -30.36 39.75
C THR A 298 -31.18 -30.51 40.28
N ARG A 299 -30.15 -30.41 39.43
CA ARG A 299 -28.73 -30.49 39.81
C ARG A 299 -27.94 -29.37 39.15
N VAL A 300 -27.06 -28.73 39.92
CA VAL A 300 -26.10 -27.73 39.44
C VAL A 300 -24.77 -28.45 39.20
N PHE A 301 -24.26 -28.35 37.97
CA PHE A 301 -22.93 -28.81 37.59
C PHE A 301 -22.03 -27.59 37.45
N SER A 302 -20.98 -27.48 38.28
CA SER A 302 -19.99 -26.42 38.16
C SER A 302 -18.68 -26.97 37.59
N GLY A 303 -18.09 -26.22 36.65
CA GLY A 303 -16.82 -26.58 36.01
C GLY A 303 -16.08 -25.35 35.50
N ASN A 304 -14.76 -25.46 35.40
CA ASN A 304 -13.94 -24.39 34.82
C ASN A 304 -13.77 -24.63 33.33
N MET A 305 -14.18 -23.68 32.50
CA MET A 305 -13.83 -23.65 31.09
C MET A 305 -12.64 -22.73 30.89
N THR A 306 -11.63 -23.24 30.18
CA THR A 306 -10.49 -22.44 29.71
C THR A 306 -10.58 -22.35 28.19
N GLY A 307 -10.57 -21.14 27.66
CA GLY A 307 -10.64 -20.92 26.21
C GLY A 307 -10.11 -19.55 25.82
N PRO A 308 -9.74 -19.36 24.54
CA PRO A 308 -9.17 -18.11 24.08
C PRO A 308 -10.21 -16.98 24.14
N ARG A 309 -9.84 -15.84 24.72
CA ARG A 309 -10.66 -14.64 24.68
C ARG A 309 -10.67 -14.08 23.27
N ILE A 310 -11.82 -14.12 22.60
CA ILE A 310 -11.96 -13.52 21.27
C ILE A 310 -12.09 -12.00 21.42
N THR A 311 -11.21 -11.26 20.76
CA THR A 311 -11.23 -9.80 20.64
C THR A 311 -11.40 -9.41 19.19
N TYR A 312 -11.93 -8.23 18.89
CA TYR A 312 -12.02 -7.76 17.50
C TYR A 312 -10.89 -6.76 17.24
N GLU A 313 -10.02 -7.07 16.30
CA GLU A 313 -8.90 -6.22 15.91
C GLU A 313 -8.90 -6.00 14.40
N PHE A 314 -8.38 -4.85 13.96
CA PHE A 314 -8.19 -4.61 12.54
C PHE A 314 -7.02 -5.46 12.04
N VAL A 315 -7.30 -6.42 11.18
CA VAL A 315 -6.31 -7.27 10.54
C VAL A 315 -6.05 -6.73 9.14
N PRO A 316 -4.81 -6.31 8.82
CA PRO A 316 -4.48 -5.75 7.52
C PRO A 316 -4.43 -6.81 6.42
N GLY A 317 -4.86 -6.42 5.23
CA GLY A 317 -4.59 -7.19 4.01
C GLY A 317 -3.21 -6.89 3.42
N PRO A 318 -2.83 -7.57 2.31
CA PRO A 318 -1.54 -7.40 1.65
C PRO A 318 -1.23 -5.94 1.27
N PHE A 319 -2.23 -5.20 0.77
CA PHE A 319 -2.06 -3.79 0.43
C PHE A 319 -1.81 -2.94 1.67
N GLY A 320 -2.62 -3.12 2.73
CA GLY A 320 -2.51 -2.32 3.96
C GLY A 320 -1.17 -2.52 4.67
N SER A 321 -0.71 -3.77 4.76
CA SER A 321 0.58 -4.12 5.35
C SER A 321 1.76 -3.54 4.56
N LEU A 322 1.75 -3.68 3.22
CA LEU A 322 2.81 -3.15 2.38
C LEU A 322 2.83 -1.62 2.35
N LEU A 323 1.65 -0.98 2.36
CA LEU A 323 1.51 0.47 2.43
C LEU A 323 2.13 1.02 3.72
N ALA A 324 1.84 0.43 4.88
CA ALA A 324 2.43 0.84 6.16
C ALA A 324 3.97 0.80 6.11
N LYS A 325 4.55 -0.29 5.60
CA LYS A 325 6.01 -0.42 5.43
C LYS A 325 6.57 0.64 4.48
N SER A 326 5.89 0.92 3.37
CA SER A 326 6.32 1.94 2.40
C SER A 326 6.31 3.35 2.99
N LEU A 327 5.29 3.69 3.79
CA LEU A 327 5.17 4.97 4.48
C LEU A 327 6.25 5.11 5.56
N ALA A 328 6.52 4.06 6.33
CA ALA A 328 7.59 4.06 7.33
C ALA A 328 8.98 4.23 6.69
N ALA A 329 9.23 3.58 5.54
CA ALA A 329 10.47 3.80 4.78
C ALA A 329 10.60 5.25 4.31
N LYS A 330 9.54 5.82 3.71
CA LYS A 330 9.53 7.20 3.25
C LYS A 330 9.79 8.19 4.40
N LEU A 331 9.09 8.03 5.52
CA LEU A 331 9.26 8.86 6.71
C LEU A 331 10.67 8.79 7.29
N SER A 332 11.27 7.60 7.29
CA SER A 332 12.65 7.42 7.76
C SER A 332 13.72 7.75 6.72
N GLY A 333 13.34 8.34 5.57
CA GLY A 333 14.26 8.69 4.49
C GLY A 333 14.95 7.49 3.83
N ARG A 334 14.39 6.28 4.00
CA ARG A 334 14.95 5.07 3.39
C ARG A 334 14.60 5.06 1.90
N PRO A 335 15.57 4.85 1.02
CA PRO A 335 15.33 4.72 -0.42
C PRO A 335 14.75 3.33 -0.81
N ASP A 336 14.10 2.64 0.13
CA ASP A 336 13.47 1.35 -0.11
C ASP A 336 12.25 1.49 -1.04
N LYS A 337 12.09 0.55 -1.97
CA LYS A 337 10.92 0.44 -2.85
C LYS A 337 10.08 -0.78 -2.49
N TYR A 338 8.78 -0.67 -2.72
CA TYR A 338 7.80 -1.67 -2.36
C TYR A 338 6.97 -2.01 -3.59
N VAL A 339 6.79 -3.30 -3.90
CA VAL A 339 6.04 -3.76 -5.07
C VAL A 339 4.93 -4.71 -4.63
N LEU A 340 3.68 -4.36 -4.91
CA LEU A 340 2.55 -5.25 -4.76
C LEU A 340 2.25 -5.89 -6.12
N ILE A 341 2.40 -7.21 -6.23
CA ILE A 341 2.07 -8.00 -7.41
C ILE A 341 0.67 -8.57 -7.23
N ILE A 342 -0.26 -8.22 -8.12
CA ILE A 342 -1.63 -8.73 -8.16
C ILE A 342 -1.76 -9.66 -9.36
N GLU A 343 -1.74 -10.96 -9.12
CA GLU A 343 -2.00 -11.96 -10.15
C GLU A 343 -3.51 -12.02 -10.44
N GLU A 344 -3.84 -12.25 -11.72
CA GLU A 344 -5.22 -12.50 -12.15
C GLU A 344 -6.21 -11.37 -11.79
N MET A 345 -5.82 -10.11 -12.00
CA MET A 345 -6.56 -8.94 -11.52
C MET A 345 -8.03 -8.89 -11.98
N ASN A 346 -8.33 -9.44 -13.15
CA ASN A 346 -9.68 -9.51 -13.69
C ASN A 346 -10.52 -10.69 -13.17
N ARG A 347 -9.99 -11.58 -12.32
CA ARG A 347 -10.79 -12.67 -11.71
C ARG A 347 -11.65 -12.23 -10.53
N ALA A 348 -11.45 -11.02 -10.02
CA ALA A 348 -12.32 -10.39 -9.04
C ALA A 348 -12.91 -9.09 -9.62
N ASN A 349 -13.98 -8.58 -8.99
CA ASN A 349 -14.43 -7.21 -9.24
C ASN A 349 -13.38 -6.21 -8.71
N ALA A 350 -12.37 -5.90 -9.53
CA ALA A 350 -11.23 -5.07 -9.13
C ALA A 350 -11.65 -3.71 -8.57
N ALA A 351 -12.69 -3.06 -9.14
CA ALA A 351 -13.20 -1.81 -8.62
C ALA A 351 -13.76 -1.96 -7.20
N GLY A 352 -14.49 -3.05 -6.93
CA GLY A 352 -14.99 -3.38 -5.60
C GLY A 352 -13.89 -3.76 -4.60
N VAL A 353 -12.87 -4.48 -5.04
CA VAL A 353 -11.71 -4.85 -4.21
C VAL A 353 -10.91 -3.63 -3.78
N PHE A 354 -10.67 -2.69 -4.68
CA PHE A 354 -9.96 -1.45 -4.35
C PHE A 354 -10.84 -0.45 -3.59
N GLY A 355 -12.16 -0.47 -3.78
CA GLY A 355 -13.06 0.53 -3.21
C GLY A 355 -12.57 1.95 -3.52
N ASP A 356 -12.65 2.88 -2.58
CA ASP A 356 -12.22 4.28 -2.79
C ASP A 356 -10.72 4.43 -3.09
N LEU A 357 -9.90 3.42 -2.77
CA LEU A 357 -8.46 3.42 -3.07
C LEU A 357 -8.18 3.45 -4.57
N PHE A 358 -9.13 3.05 -5.43
CA PHE A 358 -8.91 3.12 -6.88
C PHE A 358 -8.61 4.57 -7.34
N GLN A 359 -9.12 5.58 -6.62
CA GLN A 359 -8.87 6.99 -6.93
C GLN A 359 -7.39 7.35 -6.75
N LEU A 360 -6.71 6.71 -5.79
CA LEU A 360 -5.31 6.93 -5.49
C LEU A 360 -4.35 6.39 -6.56
N LEU A 361 -4.85 5.54 -7.46
CA LEU A 361 -4.06 5.03 -8.59
C LEU A 361 -3.80 6.12 -9.64
N ASP A 362 -4.50 7.25 -9.60
CA ASP A 362 -4.15 8.42 -10.42
C ASP A 362 -2.91 9.10 -9.81
N ARG A 363 -1.75 9.00 -10.48
CA ARG A 363 -0.45 9.36 -9.90
C ARG A 363 0.34 10.29 -10.82
N ASP A 364 0.96 11.32 -10.22
CA ASP A 364 1.94 12.20 -10.86
C ASP A 364 3.28 12.08 -10.13
N LYS A 365 4.35 11.80 -10.88
CA LYS A 365 5.69 11.51 -10.34
C LYS A 365 5.68 10.48 -9.20
N GLY A 366 4.77 9.51 -9.30
CA GLY A 366 4.61 8.44 -8.31
C GLY A 366 3.77 8.77 -7.10
N VAL A 367 3.33 9.99 -6.87
CA VAL A 367 2.42 10.31 -5.76
C VAL A 367 1.00 10.41 -6.28
N SER A 368 0.01 9.93 -5.52
CA SER A 368 -1.40 10.12 -5.90
C SER A 368 -1.74 11.60 -6.08
N ASN A 369 -2.46 11.93 -7.16
CA ASN A 369 -2.91 13.28 -7.49
C ASN A 369 -3.98 13.80 -6.53
N TYR A 370 -4.81 12.90 -6.03
CA TYR A 370 -5.86 13.19 -5.07
C TYR A 370 -5.60 12.39 -3.79
N ALA A 371 -6.03 12.96 -2.66
CA ALA A 371 -6.09 12.24 -1.41
C ALA A 371 -7.50 11.65 -1.23
N ILE A 372 -7.61 10.53 -0.52
CA ILE A 372 -8.89 10.03 -0.03
C ILE A 372 -8.92 10.11 1.49
N THR A 373 -10.12 10.23 2.05
CA THR A 373 -10.32 10.13 3.49
C THR A 373 -10.38 8.67 3.92
N LEU A 374 -9.44 8.22 4.74
CA LEU A 374 -9.44 6.86 5.28
C LEU A 374 -10.46 6.68 6.42
N PRO A 375 -11.03 5.48 6.56
CA PRO A 375 -11.73 5.07 7.77
C PRO A 375 -10.80 5.10 9.00
N ASP A 376 -11.34 5.47 10.16
CA ASP A 376 -10.56 5.61 11.41
C ASP A 376 -9.80 4.34 11.77
N ALA A 377 -10.42 3.19 11.60
CA ALA A 377 -9.81 1.90 11.89
C ALA A 377 -8.55 1.65 11.08
N PHE A 378 -8.57 1.97 9.77
CA PHE A 378 -7.41 1.78 8.91
C PHE A 378 -6.33 2.85 9.17
N ALA A 379 -6.74 4.09 9.44
CA ALA A 379 -5.80 5.15 9.83
C ALA A 379 -5.10 4.85 11.17
N GLN A 380 -5.82 4.30 12.15
CA GLN A 380 -5.26 3.83 13.42
C GLN A 380 -4.29 2.67 13.22
N TYR A 381 -4.66 1.69 12.37
CA TYR A 381 -3.76 0.61 11.99
C TYR A 381 -2.47 1.14 11.37
N LEU A 382 -2.56 2.03 10.37
CA LEU A 382 -1.39 2.61 9.70
C LEU A 382 -0.52 3.35 10.70
N TYR A 383 -1.10 4.15 11.60
CA TYR A 383 -0.35 4.81 12.67
C TYR A 383 0.41 3.81 13.54
N ARG A 384 -0.26 2.77 14.02
CA ARG A 384 0.38 1.75 14.86
C ARG A 384 1.51 1.04 14.12
N ALA A 385 1.22 0.50 12.94
CA ALA A 385 2.19 -0.27 12.16
C ALA A 385 3.39 0.57 11.72
N VAL A 386 3.16 1.80 11.27
CA VAL A 386 4.24 2.73 10.92
C VAL A 386 5.04 3.11 12.16
N SER A 387 4.39 3.37 13.30
CA SER A 387 5.08 3.69 14.54
C SER A 387 5.94 2.53 15.04
N GLU A 388 5.45 1.29 14.95
CA GLU A 388 6.20 0.08 15.30
C GLU A 388 7.46 -0.08 14.41
N GLU A 389 7.32 0.10 13.08
CA GLU A 389 8.45 0.09 12.13
C GLU A 389 9.46 1.22 12.39
N LEU A 390 9.02 2.34 12.98
CA LEU A 390 9.88 3.49 13.33
C LEU A 390 10.49 3.38 14.73
N ALA A 391 9.85 2.68 15.67
CA ALA A 391 10.23 2.62 17.09
C ALA A 391 11.59 1.97 17.35
N GLY A 392 12.08 1.14 16.41
CA GLY A 392 13.45 0.60 16.45
C GLY A 392 14.55 1.63 16.11
N LYS A 393 14.20 2.88 15.81
CA LYS A 393 15.12 3.95 15.41
C LYS A 393 15.04 5.09 16.42
N THR A 394 16.18 5.64 16.81
CA THR A 394 16.45 6.57 17.93
C THR A 394 15.68 7.91 17.93
N THR A 395 14.65 8.06 17.09
CA THR A 395 13.85 9.28 16.92
C THR A 395 12.40 8.98 17.31
N GLN A 396 11.92 9.57 18.42
CA GLN A 396 10.48 9.62 18.70
C GLN A 396 9.83 10.55 17.68
N TRP A 397 8.66 10.17 17.16
CA TRP A 397 7.89 10.95 16.18
C TRP A 397 6.65 11.56 16.87
N PRO A 398 6.80 12.52 17.79
CA PRO A 398 5.71 13.01 18.66
C PRO A 398 4.57 13.73 17.91
N TRP A 399 4.76 14.01 16.62
CA TRP A 399 3.73 14.57 15.73
C TRP A 399 2.95 13.52 14.93
N LEU A 400 3.41 12.26 14.89
CA LEU A 400 2.72 11.21 14.14
C LEU A 400 1.51 10.74 14.96
N SER A 401 0.34 10.72 14.33
CA SER A 401 -0.89 10.20 14.93
C SER A 401 -1.75 9.52 13.86
N ALA A 402 -2.85 8.88 14.25
CA ALA A 402 -3.83 8.33 13.30
C ALA A 402 -4.34 9.42 12.32
N GLU A 403 -4.48 10.66 12.77
CA GLU A 403 -4.94 11.78 11.95
C GLU A 403 -3.96 12.12 10.82
N SER A 404 -2.67 11.80 10.99
CA SER A 404 -1.67 11.96 9.91
C SER A 404 -1.96 11.09 8.70
N PHE A 405 -2.73 10.00 8.86
CA PHE A 405 -3.08 9.06 7.80
C PHE A 405 -4.50 9.25 7.26
N LYS A 406 -5.30 10.16 7.84
CA LYS A 406 -6.69 10.41 7.43
C LYS A 406 -6.79 10.80 5.97
N ASN A 407 -5.89 11.64 5.46
CA ASN A 407 -5.86 12.06 4.06
C ASN A 407 -4.77 11.29 3.31
N LEU A 408 -5.05 10.06 2.91
CA LEU A 408 -4.06 9.17 2.31
C LEU A 408 -3.77 9.54 0.85
N ARG A 409 -2.49 9.52 0.49
CA ARG A 409 -2.00 9.38 -0.89
C ARG A 409 -1.06 8.18 -0.96
N LEU A 410 -0.91 7.55 -2.12
CA LEU A 410 0.14 6.54 -2.29
C LEU A 410 1.49 7.23 -2.46
N PRO A 411 2.54 6.78 -1.76
CA PRO A 411 3.88 7.34 -1.90
C PRO A 411 4.58 6.80 -3.16
N GLU A 412 5.52 7.57 -3.71
CA GLU A 412 6.30 7.28 -4.91
C GLU A 412 7.20 6.04 -4.82
N ASN A 413 7.42 5.52 -3.61
CA ASN A 413 8.17 4.29 -3.38
C ASN A 413 7.30 3.02 -3.40
N LEU A 414 5.98 3.13 -3.60
CA LEU A 414 5.06 1.99 -3.74
C LEU A 414 4.67 1.76 -5.20
N TYR A 415 4.86 0.56 -5.71
CA TYR A 415 4.47 0.10 -7.05
C TYR A 415 3.35 -0.93 -6.92
N ILE A 416 2.39 -0.90 -7.84
CA ILE A 416 1.30 -1.87 -7.93
C ILE A 416 1.33 -2.45 -9.33
N TRP A 417 1.79 -3.69 -9.45
CA TRP A 417 1.92 -4.39 -10.70
C TRP A 417 0.97 -5.58 -10.72
N GLY A 418 0.50 -5.99 -11.88
CA GLY A 418 -0.38 -7.14 -11.95
C GLY A 418 -0.36 -7.85 -13.29
N THR A 419 -1.02 -9.01 -13.30
CA THR A 419 -1.28 -9.80 -14.51
C THR A 419 -2.77 -9.86 -14.79
N MET A 420 -3.12 -10.03 -16.07
CA MET A 420 -4.49 -10.19 -16.52
C MET A 420 -4.56 -11.24 -17.64
N ASN A 421 -5.51 -12.16 -17.55
CA ASN A 421 -5.88 -13.08 -18.63
C ASN A 421 -7.20 -12.62 -19.22
N SER A 422 -7.16 -11.83 -20.30
CA SER A 422 -8.37 -11.22 -20.90
C SER A 422 -9.32 -12.22 -21.53
N ALA A 423 -8.85 -13.42 -21.87
CA ALA A 423 -9.61 -14.47 -22.54
C ALA A 423 -10.25 -15.51 -21.60
N ASP A 424 -9.84 -15.55 -20.33
CA ASP A 424 -10.32 -16.57 -19.39
C ASP A 424 -11.81 -16.41 -19.10
N GLN A 425 -12.49 -17.52 -18.88
CA GLN A 425 -13.90 -17.50 -18.48
C GLN A 425 -14.09 -17.02 -17.04
N GLY A 426 -15.21 -16.35 -16.78
CA GLY A 426 -15.57 -15.89 -15.44
C GLY A 426 -14.76 -14.70 -14.94
N VAL A 427 -14.03 -14.02 -15.83
CA VAL A 427 -13.35 -12.76 -15.50
C VAL A 427 -14.31 -11.58 -15.56
N PHE A 428 -14.15 -10.66 -14.62
CA PHE A 428 -14.88 -9.39 -14.59
C PHE A 428 -14.25 -8.40 -15.57
N PRO A 429 -15.05 -7.69 -16.38
CA PRO A 429 -14.53 -6.63 -17.22
C PRO A 429 -13.99 -5.50 -16.35
N LEU A 430 -12.76 -5.06 -16.62
CA LEU A 430 -12.23 -3.85 -16.00
C LEU A 430 -12.89 -2.61 -16.62
N ASP A 431 -13.51 -1.77 -15.80
CA ASP A 431 -14.08 -0.50 -16.27
C ASP A 431 -13.00 0.45 -16.84
N SER A 432 -13.40 1.26 -17.81
CA SER A 432 -12.63 2.32 -18.44
C SER A 432 -11.96 3.28 -17.45
N ALA A 433 -12.63 3.68 -16.38
CA ALA A 433 -12.03 4.56 -15.38
C ALA A 433 -10.92 3.84 -14.62
N PHE A 434 -11.09 2.55 -14.32
CA PHE A 434 -10.04 1.74 -13.73
C PHE A 434 -8.85 1.62 -14.69
N LYS A 435 -9.09 1.21 -15.94
CA LYS A 435 -8.06 0.99 -16.98
C LYS A 435 -7.15 2.21 -17.17
N ARG A 436 -7.68 3.42 -17.31
CA ARG A 436 -6.85 4.62 -17.58
C ARG A 436 -5.78 4.94 -16.51
N ARG A 437 -5.81 4.28 -15.35
CA ARG A 437 -4.85 4.46 -14.24
C ARG A 437 -3.69 3.46 -14.27
N TRP A 438 -3.65 2.60 -15.29
CA TRP A 438 -2.64 1.57 -15.48
C TRP A 438 -1.88 1.78 -16.79
N SER A 439 -0.57 1.49 -16.75
CA SER A 439 0.21 1.28 -17.97
C SER A 439 0.09 -0.18 -18.38
N PHE A 440 -0.50 -0.42 -19.55
CA PHE A 440 -0.70 -1.75 -20.10
C PHE A 440 0.53 -2.20 -20.86
N ILE A 441 1.02 -3.39 -20.56
CA ILE A 441 2.11 -4.04 -21.30
C ILE A 441 1.57 -5.34 -21.88
N TYR A 442 1.52 -5.41 -23.20
CA TYR A 442 1.18 -6.65 -23.90
C TYR A 442 2.40 -7.57 -23.90
N LYS A 443 2.19 -8.84 -23.50
CA LYS A 443 3.21 -9.88 -23.63
C LYS A 443 2.93 -10.69 -24.90
N ASP A 444 3.73 -10.40 -25.92
CA ASP A 444 3.64 -11.01 -27.24
C ASP A 444 3.81 -12.54 -27.23
N LEU A 445 3.04 -13.21 -28.09
CA LEU A 445 3.02 -14.67 -28.28
C LEU A 445 4.35 -15.25 -28.81
N ASN A 446 5.15 -14.45 -29.51
CA ASN A 446 6.36 -14.82 -30.22
C ASN A 446 7.63 -14.16 -29.66
N GLY A 447 7.51 -13.23 -28.70
CA GLY A 447 8.61 -12.54 -28.04
C GLY A 447 9.43 -13.42 -27.08
N LEU A 448 10.06 -14.46 -27.61
CA LEU A 448 11.05 -15.31 -26.95
C LEU A 448 12.45 -14.73 -27.15
N ALA A 449 13.26 -14.68 -26.11
CA ALA A 449 14.68 -14.36 -26.27
C ALA A 449 15.37 -15.51 -27.04
N PRO A 450 16.33 -15.23 -27.95
CA PRO A 450 17.01 -16.26 -28.73
C PRO A 450 17.66 -17.37 -27.87
N GLU A 451 18.12 -17.01 -26.68
CA GLU A 451 18.78 -17.90 -25.72
C GLU A 451 17.80 -18.73 -24.87
N GLU A 452 16.54 -18.28 -24.72
CA GLU A 452 15.47 -19.01 -24.02
C GLU A 452 14.71 -19.97 -24.94
N ALA A 453 15.03 -19.98 -26.25
CA ALA A 453 14.51 -20.91 -27.23
C ALA A 453 15.16 -22.31 -27.09
N ASN A 454 15.23 -22.83 -25.87
CA ASN A 454 15.34 -24.27 -25.64
C ASN A 454 14.14 -24.89 -26.36
N ARG A 455 14.32 -25.46 -27.56
CA ARG A 455 13.25 -25.99 -28.40
C ARG A 455 12.49 -27.06 -27.62
N ALA A 456 11.44 -26.64 -26.93
CA ALA A 456 10.61 -27.55 -26.16
C ALA A 456 10.06 -28.58 -27.15
N VAL A 457 10.20 -29.85 -26.81
CA VAL A 457 9.75 -30.94 -27.65
C VAL A 457 8.51 -31.54 -27.02
N ILE A 458 7.48 -31.74 -27.82
CA ILE A 458 6.28 -32.47 -27.45
C ILE A 458 6.27 -33.80 -28.22
N CYS A 459 6.04 -34.90 -27.51
CA CYS A 459 6.02 -36.24 -28.09
C CYS A 459 4.57 -36.68 -28.26
N LEU A 460 4.14 -36.97 -29.49
CA LEU A 460 2.75 -37.32 -29.79
C LEU A 460 2.68 -38.58 -30.67
N PRO A 461 1.61 -39.38 -30.59
CA PRO A 461 1.38 -40.48 -31.53
C PRO A 461 1.17 -39.92 -32.95
N ASP A 462 1.90 -40.45 -33.92
CA ASP A 462 1.75 -40.11 -35.34
C ASP A 462 1.75 -41.36 -36.21
N CYS A 463 1.00 -41.32 -37.30
CA CYS A 463 0.94 -42.41 -38.27
C CYS A 463 1.85 -42.11 -39.46
N GLN A 464 2.69 -43.09 -39.83
CA GLN A 464 3.47 -43.02 -41.07
C GLN A 464 2.78 -43.76 -42.23
N THR A 465 2.00 -44.79 -41.90
CA THR A 465 1.06 -45.48 -42.79
C THR A 465 -0.15 -45.94 -41.95
N SER A 466 -1.25 -46.33 -42.59
CA SER A 466 -2.52 -46.69 -41.94
C SER A 466 -2.39 -47.73 -40.80
N ASN A 467 -1.34 -48.57 -40.83
CA ASN A 467 -1.11 -49.63 -39.84
C ASN A 467 0.14 -49.44 -38.97
N LEU A 468 0.86 -48.32 -39.10
CA LEU A 468 2.09 -48.07 -38.35
C LEU A 468 2.03 -46.72 -37.64
N VAL A 469 1.75 -46.78 -36.34
CA VAL A 469 1.78 -45.64 -35.42
C VAL A 469 3.04 -45.71 -34.56
N ARG A 470 3.72 -44.58 -34.40
CA ARG A 470 4.85 -44.39 -33.49
C ARG A 470 4.71 -43.08 -32.73
N THR A 471 5.42 -42.97 -31.62
CA THR A 471 5.58 -41.68 -30.94
C THR A 471 6.63 -40.86 -31.68
N GLU A 472 6.25 -39.68 -32.14
CA GLU A 472 7.12 -38.75 -32.85
C GLU A 472 7.34 -37.47 -32.05
N ARG A 473 8.50 -36.81 -32.29
CA ARG A 473 8.96 -35.62 -31.56
C ARG A 473 8.72 -34.36 -32.39
N TYR A 474 7.91 -33.44 -31.87
CA TYR A 474 7.58 -32.17 -32.51
C TYR A 474 8.14 -30.98 -31.72
N ASP A 475 8.61 -29.96 -32.43
CA ASP A 475 8.89 -28.65 -31.86
C ASP A 475 7.57 -28.02 -31.39
N TRP A 476 7.46 -27.85 -30.07
CA TRP A 476 6.28 -27.29 -29.42
C TRP A 476 5.98 -25.87 -29.91
N ASN A 477 7.00 -25.05 -30.21
CA ASN A 477 6.83 -23.71 -30.72
C ASN A 477 6.15 -23.72 -32.09
N VAL A 478 6.49 -24.70 -32.93
CA VAL A 478 5.90 -24.82 -34.26
C VAL A 478 4.47 -25.35 -34.16
N LEU A 479 4.24 -26.36 -33.32
CA LEU A 479 2.90 -26.92 -33.09
C LEU A 479 1.93 -25.87 -32.53
N ARG A 480 2.30 -25.16 -31.45
CA ARG A 480 1.42 -24.13 -30.86
C ARG A 480 1.12 -23.00 -31.84
N LYS A 481 2.07 -22.63 -32.72
CA LYS A 481 1.85 -21.60 -33.75
C LYS A 481 0.85 -22.07 -34.81
N ALA A 482 0.87 -23.35 -35.18
CA ALA A 482 -0.14 -23.92 -36.05
C ALA A 482 -1.52 -23.88 -35.39
N ILE A 483 -1.63 -24.27 -34.12
CA ILE A 483 -2.89 -24.17 -33.36
C ILE A 483 -3.37 -22.71 -33.30
N ASN A 484 -2.48 -21.76 -32.97
CA ASN A 484 -2.84 -20.34 -32.91
C ASN A 484 -3.33 -19.79 -34.25
N ARG A 485 -2.76 -20.24 -35.39
CA ARG A 485 -3.30 -19.86 -36.71
C ARG A 485 -4.74 -20.32 -36.88
N LEU A 486 -5.09 -21.53 -36.43
CA LEU A 486 -6.47 -22.02 -36.48
C LEU A 486 -7.39 -21.20 -35.57
N ILE A 487 -6.94 -20.83 -34.36
CA ILE A 487 -7.69 -19.96 -33.44
C ILE A 487 -7.99 -18.60 -34.09
N LEU A 488 -6.99 -17.97 -34.72
CA LEU A 488 -7.15 -16.67 -35.36
C LEU A 488 -8.00 -16.76 -36.64
N GLN A 489 -7.87 -17.82 -37.43
CA GLN A 489 -8.70 -18.05 -38.62
C GLN A 489 -10.18 -18.28 -38.29
N ALA A 490 -10.47 -18.84 -37.12
CA ALA A 490 -11.81 -18.96 -36.56
C ALA A 490 -12.41 -17.59 -36.10
N GLY A 491 -11.62 -16.52 -36.14
CA GLY A 491 -12.06 -15.17 -35.79
C GLY A 491 -11.96 -14.83 -34.30
N PHE A 492 -11.19 -15.59 -33.52
CA PHE A 492 -10.93 -15.30 -32.11
C PHE A 492 -9.74 -14.34 -31.93
N ASP A 493 -9.78 -13.56 -30.84
CA ASP A 493 -8.71 -12.64 -30.47
C ASP A 493 -7.42 -13.35 -30.03
N GLU A 494 -6.28 -12.67 -30.17
CA GLU A 494 -4.95 -13.17 -29.77
C GLU A 494 -4.87 -13.60 -28.29
N ASP A 495 -5.69 -13.02 -27.41
CA ASP A 495 -5.71 -13.37 -25.99
C ASP A 495 -6.15 -14.83 -25.74
N ARG A 496 -6.85 -15.47 -26.68
CA ARG A 496 -7.23 -16.90 -26.63
C ARG A 496 -6.15 -17.84 -27.17
N CYS A 497 -5.06 -17.29 -27.70
CA CYS A 497 -3.97 -18.09 -28.23
C CYS A 497 -3.14 -18.73 -27.11
N ILE A 498 -2.28 -19.66 -27.51
CA ILE A 498 -1.43 -20.43 -26.61
C ILE A 498 0.01 -19.89 -26.67
N GLY A 499 0.50 -19.47 -25.51
CA GLY A 499 1.88 -19.03 -25.33
C GLY A 499 2.87 -20.20 -25.27
N TYR A 500 4.16 -19.88 -25.34
CA TYR A 500 5.23 -20.87 -25.35
C TYR A 500 5.31 -21.71 -24.07
N TRP A 501 5.15 -21.06 -22.91
CA TRP A 501 5.23 -21.66 -21.58
C TRP A 501 3.90 -22.25 -21.11
N PHE A 502 3.05 -22.69 -22.04
CA PHE A 502 1.76 -23.31 -21.70
C PHE A 502 1.94 -24.65 -20.98
N PHE A 503 2.99 -25.40 -21.34
CA PHE A 503 3.42 -26.60 -20.65
C PHE A 503 4.70 -26.36 -19.85
N THR A 504 4.79 -26.96 -18.66
CA THR A 504 6.05 -27.09 -17.94
C THR A 504 6.91 -28.21 -18.54
N LYS A 505 8.17 -28.33 -18.11
CA LYS A 505 9.06 -29.40 -18.58
C LYS A 505 8.56 -30.78 -18.13
N GLU A 506 8.02 -30.84 -16.92
CA GLU A 506 7.44 -32.05 -16.32
C GLU A 506 6.18 -32.46 -17.08
N GLU A 507 5.30 -31.52 -17.41
CA GLU A 507 4.10 -31.80 -18.21
C GLU A 507 4.45 -32.31 -19.62
N LEU A 508 5.51 -31.81 -20.24
CA LEU A 508 5.99 -32.33 -21.53
C LEU A 508 6.53 -33.77 -21.42
N ALA A 509 7.19 -34.10 -20.31
CA ALA A 509 7.65 -35.46 -20.03
C ALA A 509 6.46 -36.42 -19.76
N ASP A 510 5.45 -35.96 -19.02
CA ASP A 510 4.21 -36.71 -18.80
C ASP A 510 3.49 -37.00 -20.12
N ILE A 511 3.43 -36.02 -21.04
CA ILE A 511 2.89 -36.21 -22.39
C ILE A 511 3.68 -37.27 -23.17
N GLU A 512 5.01 -37.31 -23.05
CA GLU A 512 5.85 -38.33 -23.69
C GLU A 512 5.58 -39.73 -23.14
N VAL A 513 5.49 -39.88 -21.81
CA VAL A 513 5.15 -41.16 -21.16
C VAL A 513 3.76 -41.63 -21.57
N HIS A 514 2.76 -40.75 -21.51
CA HIS A 514 1.39 -41.07 -21.90
C HIS A 514 1.32 -41.49 -23.37
N SER A 515 1.94 -40.73 -24.27
CA SER A 515 1.94 -41.02 -25.71
C SER A 515 2.58 -42.36 -26.05
N ASN A 516 3.71 -42.69 -25.41
CA ASN A 516 4.35 -44.00 -25.57
C ASN A 516 3.43 -45.14 -25.11
N CYS A 517 2.73 -44.97 -23.99
CA CYS A 517 1.79 -45.95 -23.47
C CYS A 517 0.58 -46.15 -24.41
N VAL A 518 0.05 -45.06 -24.98
CA VAL A 518 -1.01 -45.11 -26.02
C VAL A 518 -0.55 -45.93 -27.24
N VAL A 519 0.65 -45.66 -27.75
CA VAL A 519 1.19 -46.37 -28.92
C VAL A 519 1.40 -47.86 -28.62
N GLN A 520 1.91 -48.22 -27.44
CA GLN A 520 2.08 -49.62 -27.02
C GLN A 520 0.73 -50.34 -26.90
N ALA A 521 -0.26 -49.69 -26.29
CA ALA A 521 -1.61 -50.24 -26.17
C ALA A 521 -2.25 -50.45 -27.56
N PHE A 522 -2.09 -49.50 -28.47
CA PHE A 522 -2.56 -49.61 -29.86
C PHE A 522 -1.88 -50.78 -30.62
N GLN A 523 -0.60 -51.05 -30.34
CA GLN A 523 0.16 -52.17 -30.89
C GLN A 523 -0.19 -53.52 -30.23
N GLY A 524 -1.12 -53.54 -29.27
CA GLY A 524 -1.65 -54.76 -28.65
C GLY A 524 -1.02 -55.15 -27.32
N ASP A 525 -0.29 -54.27 -26.65
CA ASP A 525 0.24 -54.52 -25.30
C ASP A 525 -0.87 -54.36 -24.23
N PRO A 526 -1.31 -55.46 -23.56
CA PRO A 526 -2.38 -55.40 -22.56
C PRO A 526 -1.97 -54.67 -21.27
N ALA A 527 -0.67 -54.68 -20.94
CA ALA A 527 -0.15 -54.03 -19.74
C ALA A 527 -0.18 -52.51 -19.91
N ALA A 528 0.19 -52.01 -21.10
CA ALA A 528 0.08 -50.59 -21.43
C ALA A 528 -1.37 -50.10 -21.39
N ALA A 529 -2.32 -50.89 -21.91
CA ALA A 529 -3.75 -50.55 -21.86
C ALA A 529 -4.27 -50.36 -20.43
N SER A 530 -3.79 -51.18 -19.49
CA SER A 530 -4.17 -51.07 -18.06
C SER A 530 -3.46 -49.92 -17.34
N GLN A 531 -2.27 -49.52 -17.79
CA GLN A 531 -1.51 -48.40 -17.20
C GLN A 531 -2.07 -47.02 -17.59
N LEU A 532 -2.68 -46.90 -18.77
CA LEU A 532 -3.21 -45.64 -19.32
C LEU A 532 -4.19 -44.91 -18.40
N GLU A 533 -5.00 -45.63 -17.62
CA GLU A 533 -6.01 -45.02 -16.73
C GLU A 533 -5.38 -44.21 -15.58
N GLY A 534 -4.14 -44.54 -15.19
CA GLY A 534 -3.44 -43.89 -14.08
C GLY A 534 -2.43 -42.82 -14.49
N LEU A 535 -2.20 -42.62 -15.79
CA LEU A 535 -1.18 -41.70 -16.28
C LEU A 535 -1.74 -40.26 -16.45
N PRO A 536 -0.98 -39.23 -16.04
CA PRO A 536 -1.35 -37.86 -16.34
C PRO A 536 -1.27 -37.62 -17.86
N ASN A 537 -2.28 -36.92 -18.41
CA ASN A 537 -2.29 -36.53 -19.81
C ASN A 537 -2.50 -35.02 -19.99
N PRO A 538 -1.46 -34.18 -19.75
CA PRO A 538 -1.59 -32.73 -19.90
C PRO A 538 -2.00 -32.30 -21.33
N PHE A 539 -1.67 -33.08 -22.36
CA PHE A 539 -2.10 -32.79 -23.73
C PHE A 539 -3.64 -32.80 -23.84
N MET A 540 -4.29 -33.81 -23.28
CA MET A 540 -5.76 -33.89 -23.18
C MET A 540 -6.34 -32.92 -22.15
N ASP A 541 -5.85 -33.01 -20.92
CA ASP A 541 -6.45 -32.40 -19.73
C ASP A 541 -6.22 -30.88 -19.64
N LYS A 542 -5.21 -30.37 -20.33
CA LYS A 542 -4.88 -28.94 -20.35
C LYS A 542 -5.12 -28.34 -21.73
N LEU A 543 -4.43 -28.82 -22.77
CA LEU A 543 -4.48 -28.19 -24.09
C LEU A 543 -5.82 -28.44 -24.81
N LEU A 544 -6.21 -29.71 -25.00
CA LEU A 544 -7.46 -30.01 -25.70
C LEU A 544 -8.68 -29.60 -24.88
N ALA A 545 -8.61 -29.71 -23.55
CA ALA A 545 -9.61 -29.17 -22.65
C ALA A 545 -9.78 -27.65 -22.81
N TYR A 546 -8.70 -26.87 -22.77
CA TYR A 546 -8.72 -25.41 -23.00
C TYR A 546 -9.31 -25.06 -24.37
N LEU A 547 -8.85 -25.72 -25.43
CA LEU A 547 -9.38 -25.48 -26.78
C LEU A 547 -10.88 -25.78 -26.86
N ARG A 548 -11.35 -26.84 -26.20
CA ARG A 548 -12.76 -27.22 -26.22
C ARG A 548 -13.64 -26.35 -25.32
N GLN A 549 -13.17 -25.99 -24.14
CA GLN A 549 -13.97 -25.35 -23.10
C GLN A 549 -13.88 -23.82 -23.15
N ASP A 550 -12.72 -23.26 -23.45
CA ASP A 550 -12.45 -21.82 -23.38
C ASP A 550 -12.44 -21.17 -24.77
N VAL A 551 -11.81 -21.81 -25.76
CA VAL A 551 -11.67 -21.24 -27.10
C VAL A 551 -12.88 -21.53 -27.99
N PHE A 552 -13.09 -22.80 -28.36
CA PHE A 552 -14.11 -23.26 -29.30
C PHE A 552 -15.41 -23.72 -28.64
N ARG A 553 -15.73 -23.20 -27.45
CA ARG A 553 -16.88 -23.64 -26.63
C ARG A 553 -18.19 -23.74 -27.41
N ASN A 554 -18.51 -22.66 -28.13
CA ASN A 554 -19.78 -22.46 -28.82
C ASN A 554 -19.75 -22.94 -30.28
N ILE A 555 -18.55 -23.21 -30.80
CA ILE A 555 -18.33 -23.64 -32.18
C ILE A 555 -17.28 -24.77 -32.24
N PRO A 556 -17.47 -25.91 -31.53
CA PRO A 556 -16.45 -26.95 -31.43
C PRO A 556 -16.04 -27.51 -32.79
N THR A 557 -16.98 -27.55 -33.75
CA THR A 557 -16.79 -28.09 -35.09
C THR A 557 -15.81 -27.31 -35.97
N GLN A 558 -15.42 -26.08 -35.57
CA GLN A 558 -14.37 -25.34 -36.26
C GLN A 558 -12.96 -25.87 -35.97
N PHE A 559 -12.80 -26.69 -34.94
CA PHE A 559 -11.51 -27.28 -34.56
C PHE A 559 -11.58 -28.80 -34.37
N PHE A 560 -12.61 -29.29 -33.70
CA PHE A 560 -12.84 -30.71 -33.45
C PHE A 560 -13.77 -31.31 -34.50
N ARG A 561 -13.57 -32.58 -34.85
CA ARG A 561 -14.51 -33.33 -35.70
C ARG A 561 -15.89 -33.45 -35.02
N GLU A 562 -16.93 -33.64 -35.82
CA GLU A 562 -18.32 -33.68 -35.33
C GLU A 562 -18.58 -34.80 -34.31
N GLU A 563 -17.80 -35.87 -34.36
CA GLU A 563 -17.89 -37.03 -33.47
C GLU A 563 -17.20 -36.75 -32.12
N CYS A 564 -16.34 -35.74 -32.04
CA CYS A 564 -15.56 -35.36 -30.85
C CYS A 564 -16.15 -34.14 -30.13
N ARG A 565 -17.47 -34.11 -29.91
CA ARG A 565 -18.17 -32.96 -29.27
C ARG A 565 -17.97 -32.85 -27.77
N THR A 566 -17.66 -33.94 -27.07
CA THR A 566 -17.48 -33.99 -25.62
C THR A 566 -16.03 -34.27 -25.24
N LEU A 567 -15.59 -33.85 -24.06
CA LEU A 567 -14.25 -34.19 -23.57
C LEU A 567 -14.04 -35.71 -23.46
N SER A 568 -15.08 -36.45 -23.11
CA SER A 568 -15.04 -37.91 -23.10
C SER A 568 -14.79 -38.50 -24.49
N ALA A 569 -15.46 -37.98 -25.52
CA ALA A 569 -15.24 -38.42 -26.90
C ALA A 569 -13.84 -38.06 -27.39
N ILE A 570 -13.33 -36.86 -27.04
CA ILE A 570 -11.95 -36.47 -27.38
C ILE A 570 -10.94 -37.36 -26.64
N ARG A 571 -11.18 -37.71 -25.37
CA ARG A 571 -10.28 -38.60 -24.61
C ARG A 571 -10.25 -40.01 -25.19
N LEU A 572 -11.41 -40.57 -25.52
CA LEU A 572 -11.49 -41.88 -26.17
C LEU A 572 -10.75 -41.85 -27.50
N ALA A 573 -10.93 -40.78 -28.29
CA ALA A 573 -10.22 -40.58 -29.55
C ALA A 573 -8.70 -40.61 -29.36
N VAL A 574 -8.17 -39.89 -28.36
CA VAL A 574 -6.73 -39.83 -28.11
C VAL A 574 -6.17 -41.13 -27.52
N ASN A 575 -6.91 -41.80 -26.64
CA ASN A 575 -6.44 -43.04 -26.01
C ASN A 575 -6.49 -44.25 -26.95
N HIS A 576 -7.42 -44.27 -27.90
CA HIS A 576 -7.57 -45.38 -28.86
C HIS A 576 -7.02 -45.05 -30.24
N LEU A 577 -6.61 -43.80 -30.49
CA LEU A 577 -6.18 -43.28 -31.78
C LEU A 577 -7.21 -43.52 -32.90
N GLU A 578 -8.50 -43.55 -32.55
CA GLU A 578 -9.59 -43.87 -33.46
C GLU A 578 -10.81 -42.99 -33.17
N VAL A 579 -11.47 -42.49 -34.22
CA VAL A 579 -12.74 -41.75 -34.12
C VAL A 579 -13.72 -42.29 -35.14
N ALA A 580 -14.80 -42.93 -34.70
CA ALA A 580 -15.89 -43.38 -35.59
C ALA A 580 -15.41 -44.20 -36.81
N GLY A 581 -14.43 -45.09 -36.64
CA GLY A 581 -13.85 -45.89 -37.73
C GLY A 581 -12.81 -45.17 -38.58
N HIS A 582 -12.49 -43.91 -38.28
CA HIS A 582 -11.36 -43.20 -38.87
C HIS A 582 -10.06 -43.59 -38.17
N GLN A 583 -9.11 -44.10 -38.95
CA GLN A 583 -7.78 -44.49 -38.51
C GLN A 583 -6.90 -43.28 -38.11
N PRO A 584 -5.81 -43.52 -37.37
CA PRO A 584 -4.80 -42.50 -37.06
C PRO A 584 -4.36 -41.77 -38.33
N VAL A 585 -4.17 -40.45 -38.21
CA VAL A 585 -3.83 -39.56 -39.32
C VAL A 585 -2.40 -39.08 -39.20
N SER A 586 -1.72 -38.91 -40.34
CA SER A 586 -0.36 -38.37 -40.34
C SER A 586 -0.42 -36.87 -40.11
N LEU A 587 0.24 -36.40 -39.05
CA LEU A 587 0.45 -34.97 -38.81
C LEU A 587 1.32 -34.33 -39.90
N GLN A 588 2.07 -35.14 -40.66
CA GLN A 588 2.89 -34.71 -41.80
C GLN A 588 2.10 -34.69 -43.12
N GLY A 589 1.17 -35.63 -43.34
CA GLY A 589 0.52 -35.85 -44.64
C GLY A 589 -0.81 -35.12 -44.85
N GLU A 590 -1.67 -35.01 -43.83
CA GLU A 590 -3.04 -34.50 -44.00
C GLU A 590 -3.32 -33.19 -43.23
N VAL A 591 -2.53 -32.87 -42.20
CA VAL A 591 -2.64 -31.60 -41.46
C VAL A 591 -1.77 -30.54 -42.15
N THR A 592 -2.29 -29.97 -43.23
CA THR A 592 -1.68 -28.83 -43.94
C THR A 592 -1.35 -27.68 -42.98
N GLY A 593 -0.08 -27.58 -42.55
CA GLY A 593 0.37 -26.41 -41.81
C GLY A 593 1.70 -26.51 -41.06
N LEU A 594 2.18 -27.70 -40.68
CA LEU A 594 3.47 -27.80 -40.00
C LEU A 594 4.61 -27.91 -41.03
N PRO A 595 5.58 -26.98 -41.06
CA PRO A 595 6.74 -27.11 -41.95
C PRO A 595 7.61 -28.29 -41.51
N ASP A 596 8.38 -28.91 -42.42
CA ASP A 596 9.31 -30.01 -42.13
C ASP A 596 10.26 -29.69 -40.95
N SER A 597 10.58 -28.41 -40.75
CA SER A 597 11.36 -27.91 -39.62
C SER A 597 10.70 -28.06 -38.24
N ALA A 598 9.44 -28.47 -38.18
CA ALA A 598 8.72 -28.80 -36.95
C ALA A 598 9.20 -30.11 -36.32
N PHE A 599 9.88 -30.96 -37.09
CA PHE A 599 10.40 -32.23 -36.61
C PHE A 599 11.77 -32.05 -35.94
N VAL A 600 11.97 -32.70 -34.80
CA VAL A 600 13.26 -32.73 -34.11
C VAL A 600 13.83 -34.14 -34.19
N ALA A 601 14.80 -34.32 -35.09
CA ALA A 601 15.55 -35.57 -35.20
C ALA A 601 16.31 -35.87 -33.89
N VAL A 602 16.32 -37.14 -33.49
CA VAL A 602 17.09 -37.59 -32.32
C VAL A 602 18.58 -37.30 -32.55
N PRO A 603 19.26 -36.51 -31.70
CA PRO A 603 20.71 -36.40 -31.80
C PRO A 603 21.33 -37.76 -31.47
N ALA A 604 22.24 -38.23 -32.33
CA ALA A 604 23.09 -39.38 -32.02
C ALA A 604 23.83 -39.08 -30.71
N THR A 605 23.59 -39.89 -29.68
CA THR A 605 24.07 -39.71 -28.31
C THR A 605 25.59 -39.51 -28.24
N PRO A 606 26.08 -38.44 -27.57
CA PRO A 606 27.36 -38.47 -26.90
C PRO A 606 27.14 -38.82 -25.42
N ARG A 607 27.96 -39.76 -24.93
CA ARG A 607 27.97 -40.26 -23.54
C ARG A 607 27.99 -39.13 -22.51
N GLU A 608 27.20 -39.34 -21.45
CA GLU A 608 27.07 -38.51 -20.25
C GLU A 608 28.40 -38.00 -19.67
N LYS A 609 28.42 -36.73 -19.30
CA LYS A 609 29.11 -36.26 -18.10
C LYS A 609 28.12 -35.45 -17.27
N ARG A 610 27.86 -35.93 -16.05
CA ARG A 610 27.11 -35.19 -15.02
C ARG A 610 27.90 -33.95 -14.62
N GLU A 611 27.25 -32.79 -14.67
CA GLU A 611 27.68 -31.57 -13.98
C GLU A 611 26.57 -31.09 -13.06
N GLU A 612 26.99 -30.54 -11.92
CA GLU A 612 26.26 -30.29 -10.68
C GLU A 612 25.26 -29.13 -10.77
N GLU A 613 24.15 -29.22 -10.03
CA GLU A 613 23.11 -28.20 -9.90
C GLU A 613 23.60 -26.97 -9.10
N PRO A 614 23.25 -25.73 -9.49
CA PRO A 614 23.46 -24.56 -8.64
C PRO A 614 22.26 -24.29 -7.71
N GLU A 615 22.59 -23.77 -6.52
CA GLU A 615 21.74 -23.52 -5.36
C GLU A 615 20.43 -22.75 -5.63
N GLN A 616 19.34 -23.23 -5.01
CA GLN A 616 18.02 -22.61 -4.98
C GLN A 616 18.03 -21.37 -4.06
N LEU A 617 17.58 -20.22 -4.59
CA LEU A 617 17.23 -19.03 -3.81
C LEU A 617 15.90 -19.27 -3.07
N GLU A 618 15.95 -19.36 -1.75
CA GLU A 618 14.77 -19.44 -0.88
C GLU A 618 13.89 -18.19 -1.01
N PHE A 619 12.65 -18.39 -1.48
CA PHE A 619 11.56 -17.44 -1.28
C PHE A 619 10.88 -17.78 0.06
N ALA A 620 10.95 -16.85 1.02
CA ALA A 620 10.21 -16.97 2.28
C ALA A 620 8.70 -16.93 2.00
N VAL A 621 8.05 -18.09 2.13
CA VAL A 621 6.59 -18.22 2.20
C VAL A 621 6.23 -18.35 3.68
N ASP A 622 5.68 -17.29 4.26
CA ASP A 622 5.21 -17.28 5.65
C ASP A 622 3.90 -18.08 5.75
N TYR A 623 3.97 -19.30 6.29
CA TYR A 623 2.82 -20.02 6.82
C TYR A 623 3.00 -20.17 8.33
N SER A 624 2.33 -19.31 9.10
CA SER A 624 2.23 -19.46 10.55
C SER A 624 1.14 -20.47 10.92
N ALA A 625 1.52 -21.66 11.35
CA ALA A 625 0.71 -22.54 12.18
C ALA A 625 1.62 -23.19 13.23
N GLY A 626 1.24 -23.05 14.50
CA GLY A 626 2.09 -23.35 15.65
C GLY A 626 2.33 -24.83 15.94
N GLY A 627 3.41 -25.08 16.68
CA GLY A 627 3.73 -26.39 17.27
C GLY A 627 5.04 -26.32 18.04
N ALA A 628 4.94 -26.29 19.37
CA ALA A 628 6.07 -26.25 20.29
C ALA A 628 6.84 -27.58 20.32
N ALA A 629 8.19 -27.52 20.36
CA ALA A 629 9.03 -28.44 21.14
C ALA A 629 10.52 -28.08 21.06
N GLY A 630 11.18 -28.01 22.23
CA GLY A 630 12.46 -28.69 22.44
C GLY A 630 13.75 -27.99 22.02
N THR A 631 14.27 -27.13 22.90
CA THR A 631 15.70 -26.79 23.03
C THR A 631 16.58 -28.03 23.20
N VAL A 632 17.61 -28.20 22.35
CA VAL A 632 18.87 -28.87 22.72
C VAL A 632 20.03 -28.19 22.01
N ALA A 633 20.98 -27.69 22.80
CA ALA A 633 22.25 -27.12 22.39
C ALA A 633 23.20 -28.18 21.82
N LYS A 634 24.10 -27.78 20.91
CA LYS A 634 25.46 -28.36 20.85
C LYS A 634 26.46 -27.41 20.19
N ASP A 635 27.55 -27.25 20.92
CA ASP A 635 28.80 -26.58 20.59
C ASP A 635 29.46 -27.08 19.29
N GLY A 636 30.27 -26.22 18.67
CA GLY A 636 31.12 -26.62 17.55
C GLY A 636 32.05 -25.50 17.06
N ARG A 637 33.15 -25.31 17.78
CA ARG A 637 34.26 -24.39 17.50
C ARG A 637 34.93 -24.59 16.13
N ALA A 638 35.38 -23.46 15.58
CA ALA A 638 36.66 -23.22 14.89
C ALA A 638 36.97 -23.94 13.56
N SER A 639 37.30 -23.19 12.51
CA SER A 639 38.67 -22.72 12.26
C SER A 639 38.75 -21.94 10.95
N ALA A 640 39.62 -20.93 10.96
CA ALA A 640 40.03 -20.13 9.83
C ALA A 640 40.93 -20.92 8.88
N PHE A 641 40.89 -20.60 7.58
CA PHE A 641 42.10 -20.59 6.77
C PHE A 641 42.01 -19.57 5.64
N GLU A 642 43.08 -18.79 5.54
CA GLU A 642 43.35 -17.73 4.58
C GLU A 642 43.71 -18.25 3.18
N SER A 643 43.61 -17.30 2.24
CA SER A 643 44.48 -17.13 1.05
C SER A 643 44.28 -18.06 -0.14
N ALA A 644 43.97 -17.48 -1.30
CA ALA A 644 45.01 -17.18 -2.30
C ALA A 644 44.42 -16.42 -3.49
N SER A 645 45.10 -15.33 -3.80
CA SER A 645 45.07 -14.53 -5.02
C SER A 645 45.45 -15.33 -6.27
N ALA A 646 44.78 -15.06 -7.39
CA ALA A 646 45.38 -15.19 -8.72
C ALA A 646 44.77 -14.16 -9.67
N GLU A 647 45.58 -13.15 -9.98
CA GLU A 647 45.42 -12.27 -11.14
C GLU A 647 45.51 -13.09 -12.43
N SER A 648 44.66 -12.81 -13.41
CA SER A 648 45.13 -12.78 -14.80
C SER A 648 44.35 -11.76 -15.61
N LYS A 649 45.14 -10.86 -16.21
CA LYS A 649 44.76 -9.87 -17.20
C LYS A 649 44.34 -10.59 -18.49
N ASN A 650 43.35 -10.04 -19.18
CA ASN A 650 43.47 -9.86 -20.63
C ASN A 650 42.61 -8.69 -21.09
N GLU A 651 43.30 -7.68 -21.59
CA GLU A 651 42.76 -6.59 -22.40
C GLU A 651 42.41 -7.12 -23.79
N ALA A 652 41.28 -6.69 -24.33
CA ALA A 652 41.11 -6.51 -25.77
C ALA A 652 40.16 -5.33 -26.00
N GLN A 653 40.72 -4.25 -26.54
CA GLN A 653 40.03 -3.05 -27.02
C GLN A 653 39.38 -3.28 -28.40
N SER A 654 38.51 -2.32 -28.73
CA SER A 654 38.01 -1.96 -30.07
C SER A 654 36.77 -2.76 -30.52
N THR A 655 35.69 -2.18 -31.07
CA THR A 655 35.48 -0.87 -31.68
C THR A 655 33.98 -0.54 -31.66
N SER A 656 33.72 0.76 -31.70
CA SER A 656 32.44 1.41 -32.02
C SER A 656 31.74 0.85 -33.26
N GLU A 657 30.42 0.74 -33.21
CA GLU A 657 29.57 1.20 -34.31
C GLU A 657 28.13 1.48 -33.87
N SER A 658 27.67 2.66 -34.26
CA SER A 658 26.33 3.20 -34.09
C SER A 658 25.42 2.71 -35.23
N VAL A 659 24.27 2.14 -34.93
CA VAL A 659 23.12 2.17 -35.84
C VAL A 659 21.84 2.30 -35.01
N GLY A 660 21.17 3.44 -35.14
CA GLY A 660 19.76 3.54 -34.80
C GLY A 660 18.91 3.15 -36.02
N SER A 661 17.74 2.57 -35.77
CA SER A 661 16.50 2.85 -36.52
C SER A 661 15.34 1.98 -36.03
N SER A 662 14.27 2.65 -35.62
CA SER A 662 12.85 2.32 -35.91
C SER A 662 12.45 0.85 -36.12
N LEU A 663 11.72 0.28 -35.16
CA LEU A 663 10.25 0.15 -35.14
C LEU A 663 9.85 -0.58 -33.84
#